data_AF-A0AAW0REP3-F1
#
_entry.id   AF-A0AAW0REP3-F1
#
_cell.length_a   1.000
_cell.length_b   1.000
_cell.length_c   1.000
_cell.angle_alpha   90.00
_cell.angle_beta   90.00
_cell.angle_gamma   90.00
#
_symmetry.space_group_name_H-M   'P 1'
#
loop_
_entity.id
_entity.type
_entity.pdbx_description
1 polymer ?
#
loop_
_entity_poly.entity_id
_entity_poly.type
_entity_poly.pdbx_seq_one_letter_code
_entity_poly.pdbx_strand_id
1 'polypeptide(L)'
;MGQAHSEEVRSREDISAELAEKFARKCFEPLELYCFKDNFKSLADHQQHIRYLKEDVISKFLELPDVLNVSPVVFQMLSYIGAFPFLEDAPAVLGFEQMIVCVAILTDRHTKILAKGAATRRKLLFKSLAVYDRKLSEIEKRPSSPTVDAGEDEDEVKEGGGPSSSTAGRSHAPGFSIDEAGDDEDDLGPAGDADDDELVLAALNSLDLDDAFKTGDLHAASTRGAMIPADNFRRLVMLLLLVAPLGPQEILSTYADRVAGDELEGLRDAADDILSSLINVERSPGITFAQFRRIIPANLPFLFQGFSALFEKFLFSRNLDFSKKRKESVSTTGTESAGSSVASPPSSPPAIRRVMTSSSLPPLLQDKGHILTPTIVSQLSFFIPGSDLFRRLRLLYSGADAGFSMGSFETKVFNWRAPTLLLVSGTRLTESSDYHGQGGAEGLFADSLPPRRFPDGRPAGRSEDRVVFGVLVKQPWRTAHRECFGDTDTLLFQLSPVHDVFRASSVNRNYVSFAKAPAAAFPGIAIGCPPPQSATASASRHSGSSLRSLGPVSLVVDSSFEYGVFTHDYTSRGGAFAGSAARRHDFQDRFQVDDIEVWGCGGDDEARQQRERWEWEHREAEARRRVNLGTGDREADRALLEMAGLVGNNRSGGSMN
;
A
#
# COMPACT_ATOMS: atom_id res chain seq x y z
N MET A 1 -48.13 15.59 -47.82
CA MET A 1 -46.79 14.94 -47.84
C MET A 1 -46.33 14.83 -46.41
N GLY A 2 -46.48 13.65 -45.80
CA GLY A 2 -45.90 13.36 -44.49
C GLY A 2 -44.75 12.39 -44.70
N GLN A 3 -43.51 12.90 -44.70
CA GLN A 3 -42.34 12.04 -44.57
C GLN A 3 -42.27 11.63 -43.11
N ALA A 4 -42.76 10.42 -42.80
CA ALA A 4 -42.35 9.73 -41.60
C ALA A 4 -40.84 9.49 -41.74
N HIS A 5 -40.04 10.20 -40.94
CA HIS A 5 -38.66 9.79 -40.68
C HIS A 5 -38.74 8.42 -40.01
N SER A 6 -38.33 7.39 -40.73
CA SER A 6 -37.95 6.12 -40.11
C SER A 6 -36.71 6.42 -39.27
N GLU A 7 -36.88 6.56 -37.96
CA GLU A 7 -35.75 6.41 -37.05
C GLU A 7 -35.25 4.98 -37.21
N GLU A 8 -34.13 4.80 -37.90
CA GLU A 8 -33.41 3.54 -37.91
C GLU A 8 -33.03 3.22 -36.46
N VAL A 9 -33.57 2.12 -35.93
CA VAL A 9 -33.20 1.60 -34.62
C VAL A 9 -31.72 1.20 -34.70
N ARG A 10 -30.84 2.01 -34.10
CA ARG A 10 -29.40 1.73 -34.04
C ARG A 10 -29.16 0.39 -33.35
N SER A 11 -28.28 -0.45 -33.90
CA SER A 11 -27.94 -1.71 -33.25
C SER A 11 -26.99 -1.50 -32.05
N ARG A 12 -26.96 -2.45 -31.10
CA ARG A 12 -26.00 -2.42 -29.97
C ARG A 12 -24.55 -2.41 -30.47
N GLU A 13 -24.28 -3.14 -31.55
CA GLU A 13 -22.96 -3.18 -32.19
C GLU A 13 -22.55 -1.81 -32.73
N ASP A 14 -23.43 -1.12 -33.47
CA ASP A 14 -23.15 0.22 -34.00
C ASP A 14 -22.86 1.24 -32.88
N ILE A 15 -23.61 1.16 -31.79
CA ILE A 15 -23.41 2.01 -30.61
C ILE A 15 -22.04 1.74 -29.95
N SER A 16 -21.66 0.47 -29.82
CA SER A 16 -20.36 0.10 -29.26
C SER A 16 -19.20 0.58 -30.12
N ALA A 17 -19.34 0.51 -31.45
CA ALA A 17 -18.37 1.00 -32.42
C ALA A 17 -18.24 2.54 -32.36
N GLU A 18 -19.37 3.26 -32.26
CA GLU A 18 -19.39 4.72 -32.11
C GLU A 18 -18.69 5.15 -30.80
N LEU A 19 -18.92 4.43 -29.70
CA LEU A 19 -18.22 4.66 -28.43
C LEU A 19 -16.72 4.46 -28.57
N ALA A 20 -16.30 3.36 -29.20
CA ALA A 20 -14.89 3.04 -29.43
C ALA A 20 -14.22 4.11 -30.30
N GLU A 21 -14.88 4.60 -31.35
CA GLU A 21 -14.38 5.71 -32.17
C GLU A 21 -14.22 6.99 -31.35
N LYS A 22 -15.19 7.28 -30.47
CA LYS A 22 -15.14 8.45 -29.59
C LYS A 22 -13.97 8.35 -28.60
N PHE A 23 -13.74 7.18 -28.00
CA PHE A 23 -12.55 6.91 -27.19
C PHE A 23 -11.28 7.06 -28.02
N ALA A 24 -11.21 6.48 -29.22
CA ALA A 24 -10.04 6.59 -30.09
C ALA A 24 -9.65 8.07 -30.28
N ARG A 25 -10.61 8.91 -30.67
CA ARG A 25 -10.37 10.32 -31.01
C ARG A 25 -10.05 11.22 -29.82
N LYS A 26 -10.62 10.98 -28.64
CA LYS A 26 -10.47 11.89 -27.48
C LYS A 26 -9.50 11.37 -26.42
N CYS A 27 -9.30 10.07 -26.31
CA CYS A 27 -8.46 9.47 -25.27
C CYS A 27 -7.00 9.28 -25.69
N PHE A 28 -6.73 9.16 -26.99
CA PHE A 28 -5.42 8.81 -27.54
C PHE A 28 -4.90 9.86 -28.51
N GLU A 29 -3.58 10.04 -28.53
CA GLU A 29 -2.91 10.86 -29.53
C GLU A 29 -2.89 10.14 -30.90
N PRO A 30 -2.85 10.88 -32.02
CA PRO A 30 -2.85 10.26 -33.36
C PRO A 30 -1.70 9.26 -33.57
N LEU A 31 -0.53 9.53 -32.99
CA LEU A 31 0.63 8.63 -33.04
C LEU A 31 0.40 7.36 -32.22
N GLU A 32 -0.20 7.49 -31.03
CA GLU A 32 -0.53 6.35 -30.17
C GLU A 32 -1.54 5.43 -30.86
N LEU A 33 -2.57 5.99 -31.50
CA LEU A 33 -3.53 5.21 -32.28
C LEU A 33 -2.90 4.47 -33.45
N TYR A 34 -1.95 5.11 -34.13
CA TYR A 34 -1.21 4.46 -35.22
C TYR A 34 -0.39 3.28 -34.69
N CYS A 35 0.37 3.48 -33.61
CA CYS A 35 1.11 2.42 -32.92
C CYS A 35 0.19 1.29 -32.46
N PHE A 36 -0.95 1.63 -31.87
CA PHE A 36 -1.91 0.66 -31.38
C PHE A 36 -2.50 -0.17 -32.52
N LYS A 37 -2.88 0.47 -33.63
CA LYS A 37 -3.37 -0.23 -34.82
C LYS A 37 -2.30 -1.14 -35.44
N ASP A 38 -1.04 -0.72 -35.43
CA ASP A 38 0.09 -1.54 -35.88
C ASP A 38 0.28 -2.77 -34.99
N ASN A 39 0.36 -2.57 -33.67
CA ASN A 39 0.47 -3.64 -32.68
C ASN A 39 -0.71 -4.62 -32.79
N PHE A 40 -1.95 -4.12 -32.85
CA PHE A 40 -3.13 -4.97 -33.00
C PHE A 40 -3.07 -5.80 -34.28
N LYS A 41 -2.70 -5.20 -35.43
CA LYS A 41 -2.58 -5.93 -36.70
C LYS A 41 -1.49 -7.01 -36.65
N SER A 42 -0.41 -6.78 -35.92
CA SER A 42 0.69 -7.73 -35.78
C SER A 42 0.35 -8.90 -34.84
N LEU A 43 -0.55 -8.68 -33.88
CA LEU A 43 -0.91 -9.64 -32.84
C LEU A 43 -2.19 -10.41 -33.17
N ALA A 44 -3.14 -9.78 -33.86
CA ALA A 44 -4.46 -10.35 -34.11
C ALA A 44 -4.38 -11.58 -35.02
N ASP A 45 -5.13 -12.60 -34.63
CA ASP A 45 -5.45 -13.72 -35.49
C ASP A 45 -6.65 -13.38 -36.38
N HIS A 46 -6.84 -14.17 -37.44
CA HIS A 46 -7.88 -13.97 -38.43
C HIS A 46 -8.73 -15.22 -38.54
N GLN A 47 -10.02 -15.08 -38.27
CA GLN A 47 -11.00 -16.11 -38.59
C GLN A 47 -12.07 -15.51 -39.49
N GLN A 48 -12.13 -15.99 -40.73
CA GLN A 48 -12.94 -15.42 -41.80
C GLN A 48 -12.60 -13.92 -42.03
N HIS A 49 -13.50 -13.02 -41.62
CA HIS A 49 -13.35 -11.56 -41.77
C HIS A 49 -13.09 -10.83 -40.45
N ILE A 50 -13.09 -11.54 -39.31
CA ILE A 50 -12.96 -10.94 -37.98
C ILE A 50 -11.51 -11.08 -37.51
N ARG A 51 -10.96 -9.99 -36.98
CA ARG A 51 -9.64 -9.93 -36.34
C ARG A 51 -9.83 -9.87 -34.85
N TYR A 52 -9.17 -10.75 -34.11
CA TYR A 52 -9.30 -10.80 -32.67
C TYR A 52 -8.00 -11.21 -31.98
N LEU A 53 -7.88 -10.86 -30.69
CA LEU A 53 -6.78 -11.27 -29.84
C LEU A 53 -7.18 -12.46 -28.97
N LYS A 54 -6.31 -13.47 -28.92
CA LYS A 54 -6.43 -14.63 -28.04
C LYS A 54 -5.72 -14.39 -26.71
N GLU A 55 -6.11 -15.16 -25.70
CA GLU A 55 -5.49 -15.13 -24.38
C GLU A 55 -3.96 -15.33 -24.43
N ASP A 56 -3.50 -16.35 -25.15
CA ASP A 56 -2.08 -16.69 -25.22
C ASP A 56 -1.25 -15.60 -25.92
N VAL A 57 -1.86 -14.87 -26.86
CA VAL A 57 -1.22 -13.74 -27.54
C VAL A 57 -1.10 -12.53 -26.60
N ILE A 58 -2.16 -12.22 -25.86
CA ILE A 58 -2.18 -11.08 -24.91
C ILE A 58 -1.19 -11.32 -23.77
N SER A 59 -1.19 -12.53 -23.18
CA SER A 59 -0.28 -12.88 -22.10
C SER A 59 1.19 -12.80 -22.53
N LYS A 60 1.53 -13.32 -23.70
CA LYS A 60 2.88 -13.20 -24.28
C LYS A 60 3.26 -11.75 -24.58
N PHE A 61 2.34 -10.95 -25.13
CA PHE A 61 2.59 -9.55 -25.45
C PHE A 61 2.82 -8.69 -24.20
N LEU A 62 2.04 -8.93 -23.15
CA LEU A 62 2.16 -8.24 -21.87
C LEU A 62 3.34 -8.76 -21.02
N GLU A 63 3.94 -9.89 -21.42
CA GLU A 63 5.00 -10.61 -20.73
C GLU A 63 4.56 -11.12 -19.35
N LEU A 64 3.32 -11.62 -19.24
CA LEU A 64 2.76 -12.13 -17.98
C LEU A 64 3.51 -13.40 -17.54
N PRO A 65 4.02 -13.50 -16.30
CA PRO A 65 4.71 -14.69 -15.84
C PRO A 65 3.75 -15.88 -15.65
N ASP A 66 4.03 -17.00 -16.33
CA ASP A 66 3.20 -18.21 -16.28
C ASP A 66 3.07 -18.79 -14.86
N VAL A 67 4.09 -18.62 -14.02
CA VAL A 67 4.11 -19.08 -12.62
C VAL A 67 3.01 -18.46 -11.77
N LEU A 68 2.49 -17.28 -12.15
CA LEU A 68 1.39 -16.61 -11.46
C LEU A 68 0.02 -17.12 -11.89
N ASN A 69 -0.06 -17.85 -13.01
CA ASN A 69 -1.30 -18.34 -13.61
C ASN A 69 -2.42 -17.29 -13.68
N VAL A 70 -2.03 -16.05 -14.01
CA VAL A 70 -2.89 -14.86 -13.99
C VAL A 70 -3.50 -14.54 -15.36
N SER A 71 -3.00 -15.18 -16.42
CA SER A 71 -3.46 -14.99 -17.81
C SER A 71 -4.99 -15.16 -17.96
N PRO A 72 -5.63 -16.24 -17.44
CA PRO A 72 -7.07 -16.41 -17.58
C PRO A 72 -7.87 -15.30 -16.88
N VAL A 73 -7.40 -14.83 -15.72
CA VAL A 73 -8.04 -13.77 -14.94
C VAL A 73 -8.00 -12.44 -15.70
N VAL A 74 -6.85 -12.10 -16.28
CA VAL A 74 -6.68 -10.88 -17.09
C VAL A 74 -7.52 -10.96 -18.36
N PHE A 75 -7.54 -12.13 -19.03
CA PHE A 75 -8.33 -12.30 -20.24
C PHE A 75 -9.84 -12.20 -19.98
N GLN A 76 -10.35 -12.85 -18.92
CA GLN A 76 -11.73 -12.69 -18.48
C GLN A 76 -12.07 -11.22 -18.22
N MET A 77 -11.20 -10.52 -17.48
CA MET A 77 -11.36 -9.09 -17.20
C MET A 77 -11.46 -8.26 -18.49
N LEU A 78 -10.57 -8.51 -19.47
CA LEU A 78 -10.56 -7.82 -20.75
C LEU A 78 -11.82 -8.12 -21.58
N SER A 79 -12.20 -9.39 -21.70
CA SER A 79 -13.41 -9.80 -22.44
C SER A 79 -14.68 -9.21 -21.84
N TYR A 80 -14.76 -9.08 -20.51
CA TYR A 80 -15.89 -8.42 -19.87
C TYR A 80 -15.90 -6.91 -20.12
N ILE A 81 -14.74 -6.23 -19.96
CA ILE A 81 -14.62 -4.79 -20.21
C ILE A 81 -14.87 -4.47 -21.70
N GLY A 82 -14.48 -5.36 -22.61
CA GLY A 82 -14.69 -5.21 -24.05
C GLY A 82 -16.17 -5.17 -24.46
N ALA A 83 -17.08 -5.70 -23.63
CA ALA A 83 -18.53 -5.60 -23.85
C ALA A 83 -19.11 -4.23 -23.47
N PHE A 84 -18.34 -3.36 -22.81
CA PHE A 84 -18.81 -2.03 -22.40
C PHE A 84 -19.25 -1.18 -23.62
N PRO A 85 -20.45 -0.56 -23.60
CA PRO A 85 -21.30 -0.32 -22.43
C PRO A 85 -22.31 -1.44 -22.10
N PHE A 86 -22.60 -2.34 -23.03
CA PHE A 86 -23.59 -3.42 -22.90
C PHE A 86 -23.02 -4.68 -22.24
N LEU A 87 -22.92 -4.65 -20.91
CA LEU A 87 -22.23 -5.69 -20.14
C LEU A 87 -22.93 -7.08 -20.18
N GLU A 88 -24.20 -7.15 -20.60
CA GLU A 88 -24.92 -8.40 -20.86
C GLU A 88 -24.26 -9.26 -21.94
N ASP A 89 -23.60 -8.60 -22.90
CA ASP A 89 -23.02 -9.25 -24.07
C ASP A 89 -21.62 -9.84 -23.75
N ALA A 90 -21.18 -9.75 -22.49
CA ALA A 90 -19.93 -10.36 -22.02
C ALA A 90 -20.03 -11.90 -21.97
N PRO A 91 -18.96 -12.64 -22.31
CA PRO A 91 -17.63 -12.16 -22.72
C PRO A 91 -17.56 -11.74 -24.20
N ALA A 92 -17.01 -10.56 -24.47
CA ALA A 92 -16.82 -10.07 -25.84
C ALA A 92 -15.58 -10.68 -26.52
N VAL A 93 -15.67 -10.83 -27.85
CA VAL A 93 -14.51 -11.11 -28.71
C VAL A 93 -13.63 -9.86 -28.80
N LEU A 94 -12.35 -9.99 -28.46
CA LEU A 94 -11.43 -8.85 -28.38
C LEU A 94 -10.92 -8.39 -29.75
N GLY A 95 -11.80 -7.69 -30.49
CA GLY A 95 -11.48 -6.94 -31.69
C GLY A 95 -10.76 -5.62 -31.41
N PHE A 96 -10.49 -4.84 -32.46
CA PHE A 96 -9.77 -3.56 -32.31
C PHE A 96 -10.56 -2.53 -31.51
N GLU A 97 -11.87 -2.46 -31.73
CA GLU A 97 -12.78 -1.54 -31.04
C GLU A 97 -12.90 -1.88 -29.55
N GLN A 98 -13.09 -3.16 -29.23
CA GLN A 98 -13.14 -3.65 -27.85
C GLN A 98 -11.81 -3.37 -27.13
N MET A 99 -10.68 -3.56 -27.81
CA MET A 99 -9.36 -3.25 -27.24
C MET A 99 -9.15 -1.75 -27.00
N ILE A 100 -9.71 -0.86 -27.83
CA ILE A 100 -9.70 0.59 -27.57
C ILE A 100 -10.42 0.90 -26.26
N VAL A 101 -11.60 0.30 -26.05
CA VAL A 101 -12.37 0.45 -24.81
C VAL A 101 -11.58 -0.08 -23.61
N CYS A 102 -11.03 -1.29 -23.70
CA CYS A 102 -10.22 -1.89 -22.63
C CYS A 102 -9.03 -1.00 -22.24
N VAL A 103 -8.23 -0.56 -23.21
CA VAL A 103 -7.05 0.27 -22.92
C VAL A 103 -7.47 1.62 -22.35
N ALA A 104 -8.51 2.27 -22.89
CA ALA A 104 -8.98 3.56 -22.37
C ALA A 104 -9.46 3.48 -20.90
N ILE A 105 -10.12 2.40 -20.53
CA ILE A 105 -10.61 2.16 -19.15
C ILE A 105 -9.46 1.77 -18.22
N LEU A 106 -8.58 0.85 -18.65
CA LEU A 106 -7.51 0.33 -17.81
C LEU A 106 -6.40 1.35 -17.55
N THR A 107 -6.18 2.31 -18.45
CA THR A 107 -5.20 3.40 -18.27
C THR A 107 -5.82 4.69 -17.73
N ASP A 108 -7.05 4.65 -17.19
CA ASP A 108 -7.80 5.82 -16.67
C ASP A 108 -8.07 6.97 -17.68
N ARG A 109 -7.80 6.76 -18.97
CA ARG A 109 -7.97 7.78 -20.04
C ARG A 109 -9.44 8.03 -20.40
N HIS A 110 -10.34 7.10 -20.07
CA HIS A 110 -11.79 7.23 -20.22
C HIS A 110 -12.36 8.48 -19.54
N THR A 111 -11.70 8.99 -18.50
CA THR A 111 -12.10 10.20 -17.74
C THR A 111 -12.22 11.46 -18.60
N LYS A 112 -11.54 11.53 -19.76
CA LYS A 112 -11.67 12.64 -20.73
C LYS A 112 -13.06 12.71 -21.38
N ILE A 113 -13.81 11.61 -21.36
CA ILE A 113 -15.15 11.49 -21.94
C ILE A 113 -16.19 11.26 -20.84
N LEU A 114 -15.85 10.43 -19.86
CA LEU A 114 -16.69 10.04 -18.74
C LEU A 114 -16.18 10.71 -17.47
N ALA A 115 -16.55 11.98 -17.26
CA ALA A 115 -16.02 12.80 -16.17
C ALA A 115 -16.35 12.28 -14.75
N LYS A 116 -17.30 11.33 -14.62
CA LYS A 116 -17.67 10.72 -13.34
C LYS A 116 -16.84 9.46 -13.03
N GLY A 117 -15.89 9.63 -12.09
CA GLY A 117 -15.68 8.75 -10.94
C GLY A 117 -14.73 7.55 -11.06
N ALA A 118 -13.60 7.61 -10.35
CA ALA A 118 -12.79 6.42 -10.01
C ALA A 118 -13.58 5.35 -9.22
N ALA A 119 -14.63 5.76 -8.48
CA ALA A 119 -15.57 4.84 -7.84
C ALA A 119 -16.31 3.96 -8.87
N THR A 120 -16.62 4.54 -10.03
CA THR A 120 -17.39 3.90 -11.09
C THR A 120 -16.53 2.95 -11.92
N ARG A 121 -15.26 3.30 -12.17
CA ARG A 121 -14.27 2.35 -12.72
C ARG A 121 -14.06 1.14 -11.80
N ARG A 122 -13.91 1.37 -10.49
CA ARG A 122 -13.72 0.26 -9.52
C ARG A 122 -14.88 -0.72 -9.52
N LYS A 123 -16.12 -0.24 -9.68
CA LYS A 123 -17.29 -1.12 -9.82
C LYS A 123 -17.23 -1.96 -11.10
N LEU A 124 -16.84 -1.37 -12.23
CA LEU A 124 -16.63 -2.13 -13.47
C LEU A 124 -15.52 -3.17 -13.33
N LEU A 125 -14.40 -2.82 -12.68
CA LEU A 125 -13.31 -3.76 -12.38
C LEU A 125 -13.75 -4.89 -11.45
N PHE A 126 -14.62 -4.60 -10.48
CA PHE A 126 -15.20 -5.65 -9.65
C PHE A 126 -16.06 -6.60 -10.49
N LYS A 127 -17.00 -6.06 -11.29
CA LYS A 127 -17.89 -6.86 -12.15
C LYS A 127 -17.09 -7.73 -13.13
N SER A 128 -16.02 -7.21 -13.70
CA SER A 128 -15.18 -7.96 -14.66
C SER A 128 -14.35 -9.09 -14.04
N LEU A 129 -14.16 -9.07 -12.73
CA LEU A 129 -13.44 -10.11 -11.97
C LEU A 129 -14.40 -11.06 -11.23
N ALA A 130 -15.66 -10.69 -11.09
CA ALA A 130 -16.64 -11.44 -10.34
C ALA A 130 -17.16 -12.66 -11.11
N VAL A 131 -17.55 -13.69 -10.36
CA VAL A 131 -18.32 -14.83 -10.82
C VAL A 131 -19.69 -14.77 -10.15
N TYR A 132 -20.72 -15.15 -10.89
CA TYR A 132 -22.11 -15.16 -10.45
C TYR A 132 -22.52 -16.61 -10.20
N ASP A 133 -22.33 -17.08 -8.96
CA ASP A 133 -22.71 -18.44 -8.58
C ASP A 133 -23.81 -18.42 -7.52
N ARG A 134 -24.93 -19.09 -7.84
CA ARG A 134 -26.06 -19.30 -6.92
C ARG A 134 -25.70 -20.25 -5.78
N LYS A 135 -24.69 -21.12 -5.95
CA LYS A 135 -24.26 -22.09 -4.93
C LYS A 135 -23.28 -21.48 -3.91
N LEU A 136 -22.39 -20.57 -4.34
CA LEU A 136 -21.46 -19.88 -3.44
C LEU A 136 -22.19 -18.88 -2.51
N SER A 137 -23.30 -18.30 -2.98
CA SER A 137 -24.17 -17.42 -2.19
C SER A 137 -25.03 -18.17 -1.15
N GLU A 138 -25.20 -19.49 -1.29
CA GLU A 138 -25.84 -20.33 -0.25
C GLU A 138 -24.87 -20.69 0.89
N ILE A 139 -23.55 -20.66 0.65
CA ILE A 139 -22.52 -20.90 1.68
C ILE A 139 -22.48 -19.74 2.68
N GLU A 140 -22.68 -18.51 2.21
CA GLU A 140 -22.77 -17.30 3.04
C GLU A 140 -23.98 -17.30 3.99
N LYS A 141 -25.04 -18.07 3.67
CA LYS A 141 -26.27 -18.17 4.49
C LYS A 141 -26.22 -19.22 5.59
N ARG A 142 -25.12 -19.96 5.77
CA ARG A 142 -24.97 -20.88 6.89
C ARG A 142 -24.23 -20.19 8.04
N PRO A 143 -24.93 -19.61 9.04
CA PRO A 143 -24.28 -19.17 10.25
C PRO A 143 -23.68 -20.40 10.95
N SER A 144 -22.41 -20.28 11.36
CA SER A 144 -21.70 -21.26 12.16
C SER A 144 -22.34 -21.38 13.55
N SER A 145 -23.22 -22.37 13.75
CA SER A 145 -23.48 -22.89 15.09
C SER A 145 -22.43 -23.96 15.41
N PRO A 146 -21.89 -24.01 16.65
CA PRO A 146 -21.02 -25.10 17.07
C PRO A 146 -21.91 -26.28 17.46
N THR A 147 -22.06 -27.28 16.58
CA THR A 147 -22.59 -28.57 17.01
C THR A 147 -21.44 -29.42 17.54
N VAL A 148 -21.43 -29.58 18.86
CA VAL A 148 -20.61 -30.54 19.58
C VAL A 148 -21.02 -31.93 19.13
N ASP A 149 -20.04 -32.69 18.64
CA ASP A 149 -20.19 -34.09 18.28
C ASP A 149 -20.13 -34.94 19.56
N ALA A 150 -21.20 -35.68 19.82
CA ALA A 150 -21.23 -36.77 20.81
C ALA A 150 -22.17 -37.85 20.27
N GLY A 151 -21.58 -38.99 19.93
CA GLY A 151 -22.26 -40.12 19.30
C GLY A 151 -23.04 -41.03 20.25
N GLU A 152 -23.82 -41.91 19.60
CA GLU A 152 -24.34 -43.23 20.02
C GLU A 152 -25.39 -43.19 21.17
N ASP A 153 -26.58 -43.82 21.14
CA ASP A 153 -27.10 -44.97 20.40
C ASP A 153 -28.65 -45.08 20.54
N GLU A 154 -29.25 -45.86 19.62
CA GLU A 154 -30.47 -46.70 19.73
C GLU A 154 -31.93 -46.15 19.82
N ASP A 155 -32.67 -46.52 18.76
CA ASP A 155 -33.98 -47.19 18.69
C ASP A 155 -35.38 -46.51 18.82
N GLU A 156 -36.15 -46.78 17.76
CA GLU A 156 -37.59 -47.12 17.64
C GLU A 156 -38.76 -46.09 17.79
N VAL A 157 -39.42 -45.89 16.63
CA VAL A 157 -40.86 -46.17 16.33
C VAL A 157 -41.99 -45.17 16.75
N LYS A 158 -42.64 -44.65 15.68
CA LYS A 158 -44.09 -44.33 15.44
C LYS A 158 -44.78 -43.03 15.88
N GLU A 159 -45.36 -42.43 14.82
CA GLU A 159 -46.73 -41.91 14.64
C GLU A 159 -47.37 -40.87 15.58
N GLY A 160 -47.80 -39.75 14.98
CA GLY A 160 -49.22 -39.41 14.95
C GLY A 160 -49.70 -38.16 15.72
N GLY A 161 -50.26 -37.20 14.98
CA GLY A 161 -51.43 -36.40 15.39
C GLY A 161 -51.22 -35.16 16.28
N GLY A 162 -51.55 -33.97 15.78
CA GLY A 162 -51.87 -32.80 16.63
C GLY A 162 -53.30 -32.91 17.21
N PRO A 163 -53.98 -31.80 17.58
CA PRO A 163 -53.55 -30.52 18.18
C PRO A 163 -54.35 -30.21 19.47
N SER A 164 -53.96 -29.19 20.28
CA SER A 164 -54.82 -28.33 21.16
C SER A 164 -53.99 -27.71 22.31
N SER A 165 -53.85 -26.39 22.36
CA SER A 165 -54.58 -25.44 23.23
C SER A 165 -54.59 -25.77 24.73
N SER A 166 -53.92 -24.94 25.55
CA SER A 166 -54.57 -24.03 26.52
C SER A 166 -53.66 -23.62 27.71
N THR A 167 -53.64 -22.31 27.95
CA THR A 167 -53.66 -21.60 29.25
C THR A 167 -52.57 -21.80 30.33
N ALA A 168 -51.86 -20.67 30.54
CA ALA A 168 -51.71 -19.92 31.80
C ALA A 168 -50.93 -20.50 32.99
N GLY A 169 -49.93 -19.73 33.46
CA GLY A 169 -49.39 -19.86 34.81
C GLY A 169 -48.05 -19.16 35.03
N ARG A 170 -48.09 -17.98 35.65
CA ARG A 170 -46.94 -17.12 36.01
C ARG A 170 -46.07 -17.71 37.13
N SER A 171 -44.75 -17.50 37.02
CA SER A 171 -43.86 -16.84 38.02
C SER A 171 -42.56 -17.60 38.33
N HIS A 172 -41.42 -17.06 37.86
CA HIS A 172 -40.27 -16.63 38.67
C HIS A 172 -39.11 -16.22 37.75
N ALA A 173 -38.60 -14.99 37.94
CA ALA A 173 -37.34 -14.52 37.37
C ALA A 173 -36.16 -15.23 38.07
N PRO A 174 -35.00 -15.37 37.39
CA PRO A 174 -33.96 -14.37 37.60
C PRO A 174 -33.17 -13.98 36.33
N GLY A 175 -32.60 -12.77 36.36
CA GLY A 175 -31.30 -12.48 35.76
C GLY A 175 -31.31 -12.05 34.30
N PHE A 176 -31.28 -10.74 34.07
CA PHE A 176 -30.89 -10.12 32.80
C PHE A 176 -29.48 -10.58 32.39
N SER A 177 -29.38 -11.44 31.39
CA SER A 177 -28.19 -11.57 30.54
C SER A 177 -28.26 -10.45 29.51
N ILE A 178 -27.28 -9.55 29.58
CA ILE A 178 -27.07 -8.42 28.68
C ILE A 178 -26.89 -8.94 27.27
N ASP A 179 -27.67 -8.40 26.34
CA ASP A 179 -27.66 -8.71 24.92
C ASP A 179 -26.24 -8.63 24.34
N GLU A 180 -25.77 -9.74 23.78
CA GLU A 180 -24.69 -9.75 22.80
C GLU A 180 -25.29 -9.18 21.51
N ALA A 181 -24.80 -8.01 21.09
CA ALA A 181 -25.29 -7.33 19.91
C ALA A 181 -25.08 -8.23 18.69
N GLY A 182 -26.20 -8.75 18.16
CA GLY A 182 -26.24 -9.39 16.86
C GLY A 182 -25.69 -8.44 15.80
N ASP A 183 -24.61 -8.87 15.17
CA ASP A 183 -24.29 -8.49 13.81
C ASP A 183 -25.53 -8.76 12.93
N ASP A 184 -25.73 -7.91 11.93
CA ASP A 184 -26.75 -7.99 10.89
C ASP A 184 -28.11 -7.31 11.15
N GLU A 185 -28.14 -5.98 11.36
CA GLU A 185 -29.37 -5.23 10.97
C GLU A 185 -29.24 -3.72 10.63
N ASP A 186 -28.04 -3.11 10.65
CA ASP A 186 -27.91 -1.64 10.47
C ASP A 186 -27.13 -1.15 9.21
N ASP A 187 -27.10 -1.91 8.09
CA ASP A 187 -26.53 -1.38 6.82
C ASP A 187 -27.43 -1.54 5.57
N LEU A 188 -28.74 -1.72 5.78
CA LEU A 188 -29.74 -1.51 4.72
C LEU A 188 -30.44 -0.15 4.93
N GLY A 189 -29.66 0.92 4.86
CA GLY A 189 -30.24 2.24 4.59
C GLY A 189 -31.00 2.20 3.24
N PRO A 190 -32.24 2.71 3.14
CA PRO A 190 -33.11 2.56 1.96
C PRO A 190 -32.70 3.43 0.76
N ALA A 191 -31.41 3.71 0.56
CA ALA A 191 -30.91 4.67 -0.44
C ALA A 191 -29.61 4.23 -1.15
N GLY A 192 -29.28 2.93 -1.19
CA GLY A 192 -27.99 2.44 -1.72
C GLY A 192 -28.00 1.74 -3.09
N ASP A 193 -29.15 1.29 -3.57
CA ASP A 193 -29.25 0.38 -4.73
C ASP A 193 -29.77 1.03 -6.02
N ALA A 194 -29.95 2.36 -6.05
CA ALA A 194 -30.59 3.06 -7.17
C ALA A 194 -29.63 3.57 -8.27
N ASP A 195 -28.31 3.56 -8.04
CA ASP A 195 -27.31 4.10 -8.99
C ASP A 195 -26.40 2.99 -9.54
N ASP A 196 -26.97 1.85 -9.92
CA ASP A 196 -26.19 0.63 -10.12
C ASP A 196 -25.24 0.67 -11.34
N ASP A 197 -25.42 1.61 -12.27
CA ASP A 197 -24.69 1.67 -13.55
C ASP A 197 -24.30 3.08 -14.01
N GLU A 198 -23.88 3.96 -13.08
CA GLU A 198 -23.51 5.35 -13.40
C GLU A 198 -22.47 5.51 -14.53
N LEU A 199 -21.50 4.58 -14.70
CA LEU A 199 -20.47 4.66 -15.76
C LEU A 199 -21.06 4.29 -17.13
N VAL A 200 -21.92 3.27 -17.16
CA VAL A 200 -22.64 2.84 -18.37
C VAL A 200 -23.61 3.95 -18.78
N LEU A 201 -24.38 4.49 -17.82
CA LEU A 201 -25.26 5.64 -18.04
C LEU A 201 -24.48 6.85 -18.56
N ALA A 202 -23.30 7.14 -17.99
CA ALA A 202 -22.44 8.21 -18.49
C ALA A 202 -21.99 7.96 -19.94
N ALA A 203 -21.66 6.71 -20.31
CA ALA A 203 -21.27 6.37 -21.67
C ALA A 203 -22.43 6.51 -22.66
N LEU A 204 -23.60 5.97 -22.34
CA LEU A 204 -24.82 6.07 -23.16
C LEU A 204 -25.27 7.53 -23.31
N ASN A 205 -25.27 8.31 -22.23
CA ASN A 205 -25.56 9.74 -22.27
C ASN A 205 -24.54 10.50 -23.12
N SER A 206 -23.28 10.07 -23.15
CA SER A 206 -22.27 10.71 -23.98
C SER A 206 -22.54 10.53 -25.49
N LEU A 207 -23.28 9.50 -25.87
CA LEU A 207 -23.67 9.21 -27.25
C LEU A 207 -25.06 9.77 -27.61
N ASP A 208 -25.66 10.59 -26.73
CA ASP A 208 -26.99 11.16 -26.90
C ASP A 208 -28.08 10.09 -27.17
N LEU A 209 -27.97 8.92 -26.53
CA LEU A 209 -28.91 7.81 -26.71
C LEU A 209 -30.17 7.93 -25.82
N ASP A 210 -31.31 7.52 -26.38
CA ASP A 210 -32.63 7.56 -25.74
C ASP A 210 -32.76 6.63 -24.52
N ASP A 211 -33.74 6.91 -23.67
CA ASP A 211 -34.00 6.18 -22.42
C ASP A 211 -34.30 4.68 -22.61
N ALA A 212 -34.67 4.26 -23.83
CA ALA A 212 -34.90 2.85 -24.17
C ALA A 212 -33.65 1.98 -23.97
N PHE A 213 -32.46 2.48 -24.35
CA PHE A 213 -31.18 1.79 -24.12
C PHE A 213 -30.70 1.92 -22.67
N LYS A 214 -31.11 2.99 -21.98
CA LYS A 214 -30.81 3.18 -20.55
C LYS A 214 -31.57 2.21 -19.65
N THR A 215 -32.72 1.70 -20.10
CA THR A 215 -33.59 0.83 -19.30
C THR A 215 -33.30 -0.65 -19.50
N GLY A 216 -32.89 -1.06 -20.70
CA GLY A 216 -32.65 -2.47 -21.05
C GLY A 216 -31.41 -3.08 -20.39
N ASP A 217 -30.37 -2.27 -20.12
CA ASP A 217 -29.09 -2.72 -19.55
C ASP A 217 -29.06 -2.76 -18.01
N LEU A 218 -30.08 -2.17 -17.34
CA LEU A 218 -30.14 -2.04 -15.87
C LEU A 218 -30.31 -3.38 -15.14
N HIS A 219 -30.80 -4.41 -15.82
CA HIS A 219 -31.05 -5.73 -15.21
C HIS A 219 -29.86 -6.69 -15.28
N ALA A 220 -28.84 -6.37 -16.08
CA ALA A 220 -27.70 -7.22 -16.38
C ALA A 220 -26.75 -7.52 -15.22
N ALA A 221 -26.61 -6.57 -14.28
CA ALA A 221 -25.43 -6.55 -13.43
C ALA A 221 -25.71 -6.01 -12.03
N SER A 222 -26.74 -6.55 -11.38
CA SER A 222 -26.85 -6.40 -9.93
C SER A 222 -25.59 -6.96 -9.27
N THR A 223 -24.98 -6.18 -8.39
CA THR A 223 -23.83 -6.64 -7.59
C THR A 223 -24.24 -7.67 -6.52
N ARG A 224 -25.55 -7.90 -6.37
CA ARG A 224 -26.11 -8.90 -5.45
C ARG A 224 -25.80 -10.31 -5.93
N GLY A 225 -25.05 -11.06 -5.13
CA GLY A 225 -24.62 -12.43 -5.43
C GLY A 225 -23.37 -12.53 -6.32
N ALA A 226 -22.76 -11.40 -6.70
CA ALA A 226 -21.50 -11.35 -7.41
C ALA A 226 -20.33 -11.45 -6.42
N MET A 227 -19.36 -12.33 -6.70
CA MET A 227 -18.21 -12.54 -5.82
C MET A 227 -16.94 -12.74 -6.64
N ILE A 228 -15.83 -12.12 -6.24
CA ILE A 228 -14.51 -12.39 -6.84
C ILE A 228 -13.90 -13.60 -6.10
N PRO A 229 -13.59 -14.72 -6.78
CA PRO A 229 -12.93 -15.86 -6.15
C PRO A 229 -11.59 -15.47 -5.50
N ALA A 230 -11.34 -15.95 -4.29
CA ALA A 230 -10.15 -15.59 -3.51
C ALA A 230 -8.83 -15.89 -4.25
N ASP A 231 -8.75 -17.04 -4.92
CA ASP A 231 -7.56 -17.45 -5.68
C ASP A 231 -7.32 -16.55 -6.91
N ASN A 232 -8.39 -16.20 -7.65
CA ASN A 232 -8.28 -15.27 -8.79
C ASN A 232 -7.79 -13.89 -8.34
N PHE A 233 -8.31 -13.39 -7.21
CA PHE A 233 -7.87 -12.11 -6.68
C PHE A 233 -6.42 -12.17 -6.17
N ARG A 234 -6.01 -13.25 -5.50
CA ARG A 234 -4.62 -13.46 -5.06
C ARG A 234 -3.65 -13.38 -6.24
N ARG A 235 -3.92 -14.14 -7.32
CA ARG A 235 -3.09 -14.13 -8.54
C ARG A 235 -3.02 -12.75 -9.17
N LEU A 236 -4.14 -12.03 -9.18
CA LEU A 236 -4.18 -10.65 -9.67
C LEU A 236 -3.34 -9.70 -8.80
N VAL A 237 -3.44 -9.80 -7.47
CA VAL A 237 -2.66 -8.99 -6.54
C VAL A 237 -1.16 -9.25 -6.71
N MET A 238 -0.75 -10.51 -6.88
CA MET A 238 0.65 -10.84 -7.19
C MET A 238 1.13 -10.17 -8.47
N LEU A 239 0.32 -10.18 -9.54
CA LEU A 239 0.64 -9.44 -10.76
C LEU A 239 0.74 -7.94 -10.50
N LEU A 240 -0.23 -7.36 -9.77
CA LEU A 240 -0.26 -5.94 -9.44
C LEU A 240 0.95 -5.49 -8.63
N LEU A 241 1.42 -6.31 -7.69
CA LEU A 241 2.66 -6.07 -6.92
C LEU A 241 3.90 -6.11 -7.83
N LEU A 242 3.90 -6.96 -8.86
CA LEU A 242 4.99 -7.04 -9.82
C LEU A 242 5.00 -5.83 -10.80
N VAL A 243 3.81 -5.39 -11.24
CA VAL A 243 3.67 -4.29 -12.22
C VAL A 243 3.64 -2.90 -11.58
N ALA A 244 3.43 -2.78 -10.27
CA ALA A 244 3.40 -1.51 -9.55
C ALA A 244 4.61 -0.58 -9.85
N PRO A 245 5.87 -1.07 -9.86
CA PRO A 245 7.02 -0.24 -10.18
C PRO A 245 7.23 0.04 -11.67
N LEU A 246 6.44 -0.53 -12.59
CA LEU A 246 6.66 -0.37 -14.02
C LEU A 246 6.49 1.08 -14.45
N GLY A 247 7.51 1.59 -15.15
CA GLY A 247 7.39 2.81 -15.95
C GLY A 247 6.63 2.56 -17.27
N PRO A 248 6.14 3.62 -17.94
CA PRO A 248 5.38 3.54 -19.21
C PRO A 248 6.07 2.80 -20.37
N GLN A 249 7.38 2.60 -20.31
CA GLN A 249 8.18 1.92 -21.34
C GLN A 249 9.01 0.76 -20.79
N GLU A 250 8.81 0.40 -19.52
CA GLU A 250 9.53 -0.70 -18.89
C GLU A 250 8.88 -2.04 -19.26
N ILE A 251 9.72 -3.05 -19.44
CA ILE A 251 9.30 -4.41 -19.76
C ILE A 251 9.23 -5.25 -18.48
N LEU A 252 8.26 -6.15 -18.41
CA LEU A 252 7.97 -6.90 -17.17
C LEU A 252 9.05 -7.96 -16.92
N SER A 253 9.64 -8.47 -18.00
CA SER A 253 10.83 -9.31 -18.00
C SER A 253 12.03 -8.72 -17.23
N THR A 254 12.10 -7.39 -17.03
CA THR A 254 13.13 -6.77 -16.17
C THR A 254 13.04 -7.23 -14.72
N TYR A 255 11.85 -7.65 -14.28
CA TYR A 255 11.59 -8.11 -12.92
C TYR A 255 11.46 -9.64 -12.82
N ALA A 256 12.04 -10.40 -13.78
CA ALA A 256 11.97 -11.86 -13.79
C ALA A 256 12.54 -12.52 -12.52
N ASP A 257 13.54 -11.89 -11.89
CA ASP A 257 14.12 -12.40 -10.63
C ASP A 257 13.11 -12.39 -9.48
N ARG A 258 12.10 -11.51 -9.53
CA ARG A 258 11.06 -11.38 -8.49
C ARG A 258 9.96 -12.43 -8.57
N VAL A 259 10.00 -13.29 -9.58
CA VAL A 259 9.05 -14.40 -9.75
C VAL A 259 9.70 -15.77 -9.57
N ALA A 260 10.86 -15.82 -8.91
CA ALA A 260 11.60 -17.03 -8.61
C ALA A 260 12.07 -17.07 -7.15
N GLY A 261 12.20 -18.29 -6.59
CA GLY A 261 12.73 -18.52 -5.24
C GLY A 261 11.98 -17.76 -4.14
N ASP A 262 12.74 -17.29 -3.16
CA ASP A 262 12.24 -16.60 -1.97
C ASP A 262 11.46 -15.30 -2.29
N GLU A 263 11.79 -14.62 -3.40
CA GLU A 263 11.05 -13.41 -3.82
C GLU A 263 9.63 -13.74 -4.28
N LEU A 264 9.41 -14.93 -4.87
CA LEU A 264 8.07 -15.39 -5.22
C LEU A 264 7.25 -15.74 -3.97
N GLU A 265 7.88 -16.31 -2.94
CA GLU A 265 7.24 -16.56 -1.65
C GLU A 265 6.85 -15.24 -0.99
N GLY A 266 7.76 -14.27 -0.92
CA GLY A 266 7.43 -12.93 -0.42
C GLY A 266 6.31 -12.24 -1.20
N LEU A 267 6.21 -12.48 -2.53
CA LEU A 267 5.11 -11.98 -3.35
C LEU A 267 3.77 -12.63 -2.99
N ARG A 268 3.77 -13.93 -2.66
CA ARG A 268 2.58 -14.65 -2.18
C ARG A 268 2.18 -14.15 -0.80
N ASP A 269 3.13 -14.02 0.11
CA ASP A 269 2.86 -13.59 1.49
C ASP A 269 2.25 -12.19 1.52
N ALA A 270 2.80 -11.25 0.74
CA ALA A 270 2.25 -9.90 0.63
C ALA A 270 0.86 -9.88 -0.04
N ALA A 271 0.61 -10.77 -1.01
CA ALA A 271 -0.73 -10.91 -1.61
C ALA A 271 -1.74 -11.48 -0.62
N ASP A 272 -1.30 -12.38 0.26
CA ASP A 272 -2.12 -13.01 1.30
C ASP A 272 -2.42 -12.05 2.45
N ASP A 273 -1.45 -11.22 2.83
CA ASP A 273 -1.65 -10.13 3.78
C ASP A 273 -2.73 -9.15 3.27
N ILE A 274 -2.71 -8.83 1.98
CA ILE A 274 -3.73 -8.00 1.32
C ILE A 274 -5.07 -8.72 1.28
N LEU A 275 -5.10 -10.00 0.88
CA LEU A 275 -6.34 -10.77 0.80
C LEU A 275 -7.00 -10.93 2.17
N SER A 276 -6.21 -11.12 3.23
CA SER A 276 -6.68 -11.23 4.62
C SER A 276 -7.36 -9.95 5.12
N SER A 277 -7.08 -8.80 4.50
CA SER A 277 -7.80 -7.55 4.79
C SER A 277 -9.23 -7.55 4.23
N LEU A 278 -9.47 -8.30 3.14
CA LEU A 278 -10.74 -8.33 2.42
C LEU A 278 -11.68 -9.43 2.90
N ILE A 279 -11.13 -10.60 3.17
CA ILE A 279 -11.88 -11.80 3.53
C ILE A 279 -11.15 -12.62 4.60
N ASN A 280 -11.92 -13.38 5.36
CA ASN A 280 -11.40 -14.53 6.07
C ASN A 280 -11.52 -15.74 5.13
N VAL A 281 -10.38 -16.20 4.58
CA VAL A 281 -10.32 -17.25 3.54
C VAL A 281 -10.95 -18.57 4.01
N GLU A 282 -10.94 -18.87 5.30
CA GLU A 282 -11.56 -20.08 5.85
C GLU A 282 -13.09 -20.00 5.87
N ARG A 283 -13.63 -18.79 6.00
CA ARG A 283 -15.07 -18.55 6.18
C ARG A 283 -15.77 -18.12 4.90
N SER A 284 -15.06 -17.43 4.00
CA SER A 284 -15.63 -16.91 2.75
C SER A 284 -14.83 -17.38 1.54
N PRO A 285 -15.49 -17.97 0.52
CA PRO A 285 -14.83 -18.42 -0.71
C PRO A 285 -14.38 -17.27 -1.63
N GLY A 286 -14.81 -16.03 -1.37
CA GLY A 286 -14.44 -14.88 -2.20
C GLY A 286 -14.91 -13.54 -1.66
N ILE A 287 -14.63 -12.49 -2.43
CA ILE A 287 -14.79 -11.09 -2.05
C ILE A 287 -16.11 -10.56 -2.60
N THR A 288 -16.96 -10.06 -1.72
CA THR A 288 -18.24 -9.43 -2.11
C THR A 288 -18.04 -7.97 -2.52
N PHE A 289 -19.01 -7.40 -3.25
CA PHE A 289 -18.92 -5.99 -3.64
C PHE A 289 -18.91 -5.04 -2.44
N ALA A 290 -19.61 -5.36 -1.37
CA ALA A 290 -19.63 -4.56 -0.14
C ALA A 290 -18.24 -4.49 0.51
N GLN A 291 -17.55 -5.63 0.62
CA GLN A 291 -16.16 -5.69 1.10
C GLN A 291 -15.23 -4.90 0.19
N PHE A 292 -15.30 -5.14 -1.12
CA PHE A 292 -14.46 -4.45 -2.12
C PHE A 292 -14.67 -2.92 -2.10
N ARG A 293 -15.93 -2.45 -2.07
CA ARG A 293 -16.28 -1.03 -2.04
C ARG A 293 -15.82 -0.34 -0.77
N ARG A 294 -15.82 -1.03 0.37
CA ARG A 294 -15.40 -0.50 1.67
C ARG A 294 -13.87 -0.42 1.78
N ILE A 295 -13.18 -1.51 1.44
CA ILE A 295 -11.77 -1.71 1.81
C ILE A 295 -10.81 -1.12 0.78
N ILE A 296 -11.08 -1.31 -0.52
CA ILE A 296 -10.17 -0.84 -1.59
C ILE A 296 -9.93 0.69 -1.51
N PRO A 297 -10.94 1.57 -1.36
CA PRO A 297 -10.68 3.01 -1.22
C PRO A 297 -9.90 3.39 0.03
N ALA A 298 -10.15 2.69 1.14
CA ALA A 298 -9.56 3.03 2.43
C ALA A 298 -8.09 2.63 2.49
N ASN A 299 -7.81 1.35 2.16
CA ASN A 299 -6.53 0.70 2.38
C ASN A 299 -5.69 0.57 1.09
N LEU A 300 -6.31 0.54 -0.10
CA LEU A 300 -5.62 0.23 -1.36
C LEU A 300 -6.03 1.16 -2.51
N PRO A 301 -6.02 2.51 -2.32
CA PRO A 301 -6.52 3.45 -3.32
C PRO A 301 -5.79 3.40 -4.67
N PHE A 302 -4.52 2.97 -4.69
CA PHE A 302 -3.67 2.91 -5.88
C PHE A 302 -3.47 1.49 -6.42
N LEU A 303 -4.21 0.48 -5.92
CA LEU A 303 -4.08 -0.93 -6.29
C LEU A 303 -4.01 -1.17 -7.81
N PHE A 304 -4.91 -0.53 -8.56
CA PHE A 304 -5.06 -0.75 -10.01
C PHE A 304 -4.22 0.22 -10.86
N GLN A 305 -3.35 1.04 -10.25
CA GLN A 305 -2.53 2.01 -10.98
C GLN A 305 -1.50 1.31 -11.88
N GLY A 306 -1.03 0.12 -11.50
CA GLY A 306 -0.10 -0.68 -12.30
C GLY A 306 -0.65 -1.10 -13.67
N PHE A 307 -1.99 -1.14 -13.84
CA PHE A 307 -2.58 -1.41 -15.15
C PHE A 307 -2.26 -0.34 -16.18
N SER A 308 -2.12 0.92 -15.79
CA SER A 308 -1.79 1.99 -16.73
C SER A 308 -0.46 1.69 -17.44
N ALA A 309 0.61 1.41 -16.68
CA ALA A 309 1.91 1.07 -17.26
C ALA A 309 1.88 -0.23 -18.06
N LEU A 310 1.13 -1.24 -17.60
CA LEU A 310 1.03 -2.53 -18.28
C LEU A 310 0.34 -2.41 -19.66
N PHE A 311 -0.79 -1.71 -19.74
CA PHE A 311 -1.59 -1.61 -20.95
C PHE A 311 -1.17 -0.47 -21.89
N GLU A 312 -0.43 0.53 -21.41
CA GLU A 312 0.20 1.52 -22.29
C GLU A 312 1.21 0.90 -23.27
N LYS A 313 1.71 -0.32 -23.01
CA LYS A 313 2.51 -1.09 -23.98
C LYS A 313 1.83 -1.24 -25.35
N PHE A 314 0.50 -1.31 -25.40
CA PHE A 314 -0.23 -1.35 -26.68
C PHE A 314 -0.05 -0.07 -27.51
N LEU A 315 0.23 1.07 -26.87
CA LEU A 315 0.34 2.38 -27.49
C LEU A 315 1.73 2.68 -28.06
N PHE A 316 2.69 1.77 -27.89
CA PHE A 316 4.05 1.90 -28.40
C PHE A 316 4.38 0.71 -29.30
N SER A 317 4.59 0.95 -30.60
CA SER A 317 5.04 -0.11 -31.51
C SER A 317 6.57 -0.18 -31.54
N ARG A 318 7.11 -1.39 -31.35
CA ARG A 318 8.55 -1.67 -31.51
C ARG A 318 9.02 -1.51 -32.96
N ASN A 319 8.10 -1.52 -33.92
CA ASN A 319 8.40 -1.39 -35.36
C ASN A 319 8.67 0.06 -35.78
N LEU A 320 8.28 1.04 -34.96
CA LEU A 320 8.41 2.48 -35.25
C LEU A 320 9.63 3.13 -34.59
N ASP A 321 10.70 2.37 -34.39
CA ASP A 321 11.96 2.92 -33.88
C ASP A 321 12.59 3.87 -34.91
N PHE A 322 12.24 5.16 -34.83
CA PHE A 322 12.76 6.23 -35.68
C PHE A 322 14.28 6.39 -35.60
N SER A 323 14.95 5.78 -34.62
CA SER A 323 16.42 5.77 -34.51
C SER A 323 17.08 4.94 -35.63
N LYS A 324 16.38 3.92 -36.17
CA LYS A 324 16.89 3.07 -37.25
C LYS A 324 16.91 3.81 -38.60
N LYS A 325 15.89 4.62 -38.90
CA LYS A 325 15.83 5.42 -40.13
C LYS A 325 16.93 6.49 -40.22
N ARG A 326 17.42 7.00 -39.08
CA ARG A 326 18.53 7.98 -39.06
C ARG A 326 19.88 7.35 -39.43
N LYS A 327 20.09 6.04 -39.21
CA LYS A 327 21.34 5.35 -39.62
C LYS A 327 21.38 5.03 -41.11
N GLU A 328 20.24 4.71 -41.72
CA GLU A 328 20.17 4.45 -43.16
C GLU A 328 20.32 5.73 -44.00
N SER A 329 19.84 6.88 -43.51
CA SER A 329 19.95 8.16 -44.22
C SER A 329 21.34 8.81 -44.23
N VAL A 330 22.36 8.18 -43.60
CA VAL A 330 23.75 8.70 -43.55
C VAL A 330 24.71 7.86 -44.40
N SER A 331 24.24 6.78 -45.03
CA SER A 331 25.10 5.86 -45.81
C SER A 331 25.08 6.06 -47.34
N THR A 332 24.53 7.16 -47.84
CA THR A 332 24.45 7.38 -49.30
C THR A 332 24.74 8.83 -49.70
N THR A 333 26.00 9.24 -49.60
CA THR A 333 26.67 10.12 -50.59
C THR A 333 28.16 10.20 -50.25
N GLY A 334 29.00 9.62 -51.12
CA GLY A 334 30.43 9.88 -51.12
C GLY A 334 30.75 11.23 -51.74
N THR A 335 31.92 11.76 -51.34
CA THR A 335 33.02 12.30 -52.17
C THR A 335 33.54 13.66 -51.65
N GLU A 336 34.77 13.60 -51.14
CA GLU A 336 35.86 14.59 -51.16
C GLU A 336 35.61 16.08 -50.78
N SER A 337 36.28 16.55 -49.74
CA SER A 337 37.37 17.56 -49.85
C SER A 337 37.88 18.01 -48.47
N ALA A 338 39.20 18.25 -48.42
CA ALA A 338 39.93 18.72 -47.25
C ALA A 338 39.77 20.24 -47.04
N GLY A 339 39.75 20.68 -45.78
CA GLY A 339 39.77 22.11 -45.44
C GLY A 339 39.74 22.37 -43.93
N SER A 340 40.76 23.06 -43.44
CA SER A 340 41.07 23.35 -42.04
C SER A 340 40.20 24.45 -41.40
N SER A 341 40.14 24.41 -40.05
CA SER A 341 40.07 25.52 -39.09
C SER A 341 38.73 25.91 -38.40
N VAL A 342 38.75 25.67 -37.08
CA VAL A 342 38.32 26.51 -35.93
C VAL A 342 36.89 27.09 -35.94
N ALA A 343 36.01 26.56 -35.08
CA ALA A 343 35.14 27.34 -34.18
C ALA A 343 34.28 26.44 -33.25
N SER A 344 34.35 26.72 -31.95
CA SER A 344 33.30 26.63 -30.91
C SER A 344 32.59 25.30 -30.61
N PRO A 345 32.32 24.99 -29.31
CA PRO A 345 31.58 23.79 -28.92
C PRO A 345 30.09 23.93 -29.31
N PRO A 346 29.47 22.92 -29.93
CA PRO A 346 28.05 22.97 -30.19
C PRO A 346 27.28 22.70 -28.89
N SER A 347 26.45 23.67 -28.54
CA SER A 347 25.30 23.52 -27.64
C SER A 347 24.49 22.28 -28.02
N SER A 348 24.34 21.37 -27.06
CA SER A 348 23.51 20.17 -27.14
C SER A 348 22.08 20.51 -27.59
N PRO A 349 21.54 19.87 -28.65
CA PRO A 349 20.11 19.91 -28.95
C PRO A 349 19.31 19.08 -27.92
N PRO A 350 18.01 19.35 -27.75
CA PRO A 350 17.19 18.71 -26.73
C PRO A 350 17.10 17.20 -26.96
N ALA A 351 17.22 16.45 -25.86
CA ALA A 351 17.19 15.00 -25.81
C ALA A 351 15.85 14.45 -26.35
N ILE A 352 15.83 14.03 -27.61
CA ILE A 352 14.77 13.16 -28.12
C ILE A 352 15.08 11.73 -27.68
N ARG A 353 14.31 11.28 -26.67
CA ARG A 353 13.98 9.90 -26.27
C ARG A 353 14.89 8.82 -26.87
N ARG A 354 15.95 8.49 -26.12
CA ARG A 354 16.72 7.26 -26.29
C ARG A 354 15.84 6.10 -25.83
N VAL A 355 15.64 5.10 -26.70
CA VAL A 355 15.08 3.80 -26.35
C VAL A 355 15.89 3.26 -25.16
N MET A 356 15.25 3.20 -23.98
CA MET A 356 15.86 2.66 -22.78
C MET A 356 16.00 1.14 -22.95
N THR A 357 17.20 0.68 -23.25
CA THR A 357 17.58 -0.72 -23.01
C THR A 357 17.64 -0.93 -21.49
N SER A 358 17.22 -2.10 -21.02
CA SER A 358 17.05 -2.52 -19.62
C SER A 358 18.22 -2.27 -18.65
N SER A 359 19.40 -1.87 -19.14
CA SER A 359 20.63 -1.70 -18.37
C SER A 359 20.87 -0.30 -17.79
N SER A 360 19.91 0.64 -17.86
CA SER A 360 20.15 2.04 -17.45
C SER A 360 19.18 2.62 -16.40
N LEU A 361 18.26 1.82 -15.86
CA LEU A 361 17.35 2.29 -14.81
C LEU A 361 17.96 2.02 -13.43
N PRO A 362 17.95 3.00 -12.50
CA PRO A 362 18.35 2.76 -11.13
C PRO A 362 17.53 1.61 -10.50
N PRO A 363 18.14 0.81 -9.60
CA PRO A 363 17.41 -0.22 -8.88
C PRO A 363 16.24 0.40 -8.09
N LEU A 364 15.18 -0.38 -7.86
CA LEU A 364 13.99 0.08 -7.13
C LEU A 364 14.33 0.60 -5.72
N LEU A 365 15.29 -0.08 -5.09
CA LEU A 365 15.93 0.32 -3.84
C LEU A 365 17.43 0.45 -4.07
N GLN A 366 18.00 1.59 -3.67
CA GLN A 366 19.45 1.80 -3.74
C GLN A 366 20.16 0.99 -2.65
N ASP A 367 19.59 1.00 -1.45
CA ASP A 367 20.08 0.31 -0.27
C ASP A 367 19.27 -0.96 -0.02
N LYS A 368 19.87 -1.96 0.65
CA LYS A 368 19.17 -3.20 1.03
C LYS A 368 18.67 -3.07 2.47
N GLY A 369 17.37 -3.31 2.67
CA GLY A 369 16.78 -3.52 3.99
C GLY A 369 16.61 -4.99 4.34
N HIS A 370 16.49 -5.25 5.62
CA HIS A 370 16.03 -6.50 6.21
C HIS A 370 14.48 -6.58 6.23
N ILE A 371 13.81 -5.44 6.46
CA ILE A 371 12.34 -5.35 6.42
C ILE A 371 11.86 -4.90 5.04
N LEU A 372 12.40 -3.79 4.53
CA LEU A 372 11.96 -3.22 3.25
C LEU A 372 12.55 -3.98 2.05
N THR A 373 11.78 -4.93 1.54
CA THR A 373 12.08 -5.65 0.29
C THR A 373 11.40 -4.98 -0.92
N PRO A 374 11.80 -5.28 -2.17
CA PRO A 374 11.13 -4.75 -3.37
C PRO A 374 9.62 -5.05 -3.40
N THR A 375 9.21 -6.18 -2.85
CA THR A 375 7.80 -6.57 -2.70
C THR A 375 7.08 -5.70 -1.68
N ILE A 376 7.69 -5.43 -0.53
CA ILE A 376 7.11 -4.50 0.45
C ILE A 376 7.00 -3.08 -0.12
N VAL A 377 7.99 -2.59 -0.87
CA VAL A 377 7.88 -1.29 -1.57
C VAL A 377 6.69 -1.27 -2.54
N SER A 378 6.48 -2.37 -3.25
CA SER A 378 5.34 -2.52 -4.15
C SER A 378 4.01 -2.53 -3.37
N GLN A 379 3.96 -3.20 -2.23
CA GLN A 379 2.79 -3.22 -1.33
C GLN A 379 2.49 -1.81 -0.78
N LEU A 380 3.50 -1.06 -0.34
CA LEU A 380 3.38 0.33 0.11
C LEU A 380 2.82 1.25 -0.98
N SER A 381 3.17 0.99 -2.24
CA SER A 381 2.70 1.80 -3.37
C SER A 381 1.18 1.71 -3.62
N PHE A 382 0.49 0.75 -3.01
CA PHE A 382 -0.97 0.64 -3.11
C PHE A 382 -1.71 1.69 -2.29
N PHE A 383 -1.06 2.34 -1.33
CA PHE A 383 -1.66 3.40 -0.51
C PHE A 383 -0.82 4.67 -0.37
N ILE A 384 0.46 4.62 -0.76
CA ILE A 384 1.34 5.78 -0.91
C ILE A 384 1.64 5.95 -2.40
N PRO A 385 1.61 7.17 -2.96
CA PRO A 385 1.93 7.38 -4.37
C PRO A 385 3.30 6.79 -4.75
N GLY A 386 3.33 5.92 -5.77
CA GLY A 386 4.57 5.29 -6.23
C GLY A 386 5.66 6.28 -6.67
N SER A 387 5.28 7.49 -7.08
CA SER A 387 6.20 8.59 -7.40
C SER A 387 7.07 9.05 -6.22
N ASP A 388 6.63 8.79 -4.99
CA ASP A 388 7.35 9.14 -3.76
C ASP A 388 8.18 7.98 -3.20
N LEU A 389 7.99 6.77 -3.70
CA LEU A 389 8.64 5.55 -3.21
C LEU A 389 9.70 5.02 -4.18
N PHE A 390 9.31 4.69 -5.41
CA PHE A 390 10.17 3.95 -6.32
C PHE A 390 11.43 4.76 -6.66
N ARG A 391 12.61 4.17 -6.39
CA ARG A 391 13.94 4.76 -6.64
C ARG A 391 14.25 6.01 -5.80
N ARG A 392 13.42 6.36 -4.81
CA ARG A 392 13.56 7.56 -3.96
C ARG A 392 13.70 7.25 -2.46
N LEU A 393 13.68 5.96 -2.10
CA LEU A 393 13.90 5.53 -0.72
C LEU A 393 15.38 5.32 -0.46
N ARG A 394 15.84 5.83 0.68
CA ARG A 394 17.22 5.71 1.16
C ARG A 394 17.22 5.25 2.60
N LEU A 395 18.07 4.30 2.94
CA LEU A 395 18.15 3.78 4.30
C LEU A 395 18.85 4.81 5.20
N LEU A 396 18.13 5.36 6.17
CA LEU A 396 18.70 6.30 7.15
C LEU A 396 19.18 5.57 8.40
N TYR A 397 18.42 4.59 8.87
CA TYR A 397 18.72 3.84 10.08
C TYR A 397 18.21 2.40 9.94
N SER A 398 19.01 1.44 10.37
CA SER A 398 18.65 0.03 10.56
C SER A 398 19.14 -0.40 11.94
N GLY A 399 18.30 -1.09 12.71
CA GLY A 399 18.64 -1.62 14.03
C GLY A 399 19.79 -2.62 13.96
N ALA A 400 19.76 -3.51 12.97
CA ALA A 400 20.80 -4.50 12.71
C ALA A 400 22.20 -3.87 12.50
N ASP A 401 22.29 -2.77 11.74
CA ASP A 401 23.57 -2.13 11.41
C ASP A 401 24.03 -1.08 12.44
N ALA A 402 23.08 -0.33 13.00
CA ALA A 402 23.35 0.86 13.79
C ALA A 402 23.20 0.63 15.31
N GLY A 403 22.78 -0.57 15.70
CA GLY A 403 22.45 -0.96 17.08
C GLY A 403 21.10 -0.41 17.54
N PHE A 404 20.41 -1.19 18.38
CA PHE A 404 19.10 -0.88 18.94
C PHE A 404 19.19 0.17 20.06
N SER A 405 19.32 1.45 19.69
CA SER A 405 19.35 2.53 20.68
C SER A 405 18.74 3.84 20.18
N MET A 406 18.03 4.52 21.09
CA MET A 406 17.46 5.85 20.84
C MET A 406 18.53 6.91 20.50
N GLY A 407 19.79 6.73 20.93
CA GLY A 407 20.90 7.64 20.61
C GLY A 407 21.34 7.54 19.15
N SER A 408 21.50 6.30 18.66
CA SER A 408 21.85 6.02 17.27
C SER A 408 20.74 6.47 16.31
N PHE A 409 19.49 6.20 16.68
CA PHE A 409 18.32 6.65 15.94
C PHE A 409 18.31 8.18 15.76
N GLU A 410 18.44 8.94 16.86
CA GLU A 410 18.41 10.41 16.82
C GLU A 410 19.50 10.96 15.88
N THR A 411 20.72 10.46 16.02
CA THR A 411 21.88 10.94 15.25
C THR A 411 21.71 10.73 13.74
N LYS A 412 21.10 9.61 13.32
CA LYS A 412 20.94 9.28 11.90
C LYS A 412 19.70 9.90 11.27
N VAL A 413 18.61 10.05 12.04
CA VAL A 413 17.28 10.37 11.49
C VAL A 413 16.92 11.86 11.60
N PHE A 414 17.29 12.57 12.68
CA PHE A 414 16.75 13.92 12.98
C PHE A 414 17.17 15.00 11.97
N ASN A 415 18.32 14.82 11.32
CA ASN A 415 18.83 15.78 10.34
C ASN A 415 18.20 15.62 8.95
N TRP A 416 17.38 14.59 8.72
CA TRP A 416 16.64 14.41 7.49
C TRP A 416 15.45 15.39 7.41
N ARG A 417 15.30 16.07 6.27
CA ARG A 417 14.34 17.19 6.09
C ARG A 417 13.21 16.87 5.11
N ALA A 418 13.06 15.61 4.74
CA ALA A 418 11.99 15.14 3.88
C ALA A 418 11.16 14.08 4.64
N PRO A 419 10.05 13.58 4.08
CA PRO A 419 9.29 12.52 4.74
C PRO A 419 10.14 11.30 5.05
N THR A 420 9.73 10.56 6.07
CA THR A 420 10.39 9.33 6.52
C THR A 420 9.38 8.22 6.69
N LEU A 421 9.80 7.01 6.39
CA LEU A 421 9.05 5.78 6.59
C LEU A 421 9.76 4.97 7.68
N LEU A 422 9.14 4.86 8.85
CA LEU A 422 9.58 3.97 9.91
C LEU A 422 8.87 2.62 9.73
N LEU A 423 9.63 1.53 9.74
CA LEU A 423 9.14 0.15 9.73
C LEU A 423 9.65 -0.58 10.96
N VAL A 424 8.79 -1.41 11.54
CA VAL A 424 9.12 -2.27 12.68
C VAL A 424 8.58 -3.66 12.38
N SER A 425 9.47 -4.65 12.40
CA SER A 425 9.09 -6.06 12.32
C SER A 425 9.30 -6.73 13.66
N GLY A 426 8.44 -7.68 14.00
CA GLY A 426 8.56 -8.42 15.24
C GLY A 426 7.79 -9.71 15.24
N THR A 427 7.96 -10.47 16.31
CA THR A 427 7.26 -11.73 16.57
C THR A 427 6.33 -11.53 17.77
N ARG A 428 5.04 -11.88 17.63
CA ARG A 428 4.05 -11.77 18.70
C ARG A 428 4.46 -12.59 19.93
N LEU A 429 4.20 -12.03 21.10
CA LEU A 429 4.41 -12.72 22.38
C LEU A 429 3.22 -13.65 22.62
N THR A 430 3.48 -14.96 22.61
CA THR A 430 2.47 -16.00 22.89
C THR A 430 2.12 -16.04 24.37
N GLU A 431 0.83 -16.18 24.70
CA GLU A 431 0.38 -16.47 26.07
C GLU A 431 0.76 -17.89 26.50
N SER A 432 2.02 -18.13 26.86
CA SER A 432 2.35 -19.32 27.64
C SER A 432 1.89 -19.09 29.08
N SER A 433 0.91 -19.86 29.55
CA SER A 433 0.30 -19.87 30.90
C SER A 433 1.26 -20.01 32.10
N ASP A 434 2.56 -19.83 31.91
CA ASP A 434 3.64 -19.97 32.89
C ASP A 434 4.17 -18.59 33.37
N TYR A 435 3.46 -17.49 33.07
CA TYR A 435 3.84 -16.08 33.32
C TYR A 435 3.97 -15.63 34.79
N HIS A 436 3.97 -16.54 35.76
CA HIS A 436 4.39 -16.20 37.12
C HIS A 436 5.91 -16.31 37.26
N GLY A 437 6.68 -15.40 36.64
CA GLY A 437 8.08 -15.19 37.04
C GLY A 437 9.15 -14.93 35.98
N GLN A 438 8.85 -14.37 34.81
CA GLN A 438 9.93 -13.88 33.94
C GLN A 438 10.42 -12.51 34.41
N GLY A 439 11.37 -12.52 35.35
CA GLY A 439 12.19 -11.35 35.63
C GLY A 439 13.04 -11.01 34.40
N GLY A 440 12.98 -9.76 33.93
CA GLY A 440 13.72 -9.32 32.74
C GLY A 440 13.11 -8.09 32.08
N ALA A 441 13.62 -7.73 30.91
CA ALA A 441 13.15 -6.59 30.12
C ALA A 441 11.69 -6.77 29.65
N GLU A 442 11.29 -8.00 29.28
CA GLU A 442 9.90 -8.33 28.91
C GLU A 442 8.92 -8.05 30.05
N GLY A 443 9.22 -8.52 31.27
CA GLY A 443 8.37 -8.30 32.44
C GLY A 443 8.24 -6.82 32.79
N LEU A 444 9.34 -6.07 32.72
CA LEU A 444 9.31 -4.61 32.92
C LEU A 444 8.47 -3.90 31.86
N PHE A 445 8.53 -4.35 30.61
CA PHE A 445 7.69 -3.84 29.54
C PHE A 445 6.22 -4.17 29.77
N ALA A 446 5.90 -5.43 30.11
CA ALA A 446 4.54 -5.87 30.41
C ALA A 446 3.92 -5.10 31.60
N ASP A 447 4.69 -4.89 32.66
CA ASP A 447 4.31 -4.11 33.84
C ASP A 447 4.08 -2.62 33.54
N SER A 448 4.70 -2.11 32.47
CA SER A 448 4.49 -0.73 32.00
C SER A 448 3.16 -0.55 31.27
N LEU A 449 2.53 -1.63 30.81
CA LEU A 449 1.32 -1.58 29.99
C LEU A 449 0.06 -1.80 30.83
N PRO A 450 -1.10 -1.27 30.39
CA PRO A 450 -2.39 -1.69 30.92
C PRO A 450 -2.56 -3.22 30.87
N PRO A 451 -3.35 -3.80 31.79
CA PRO A 451 -3.73 -5.22 31.69
C PRO A 451 -4.26 -5.54 30.29
N ARG A 452 -3.90 -6.71 29.77
CA ARG A 452 -4.35 -7.12 28.44
C ARG A 452 -5.87 -7.33 28.47
N ARG A 453 -6.61 -6.49 27.75
CA ARG A 453 -8.08 -6.55 27.66
C ARG A 453 -8.59 -7.11 26.32
N PHE A 454 -7.73 -7.08 25.30
CA PHE A 454 -8.11 -7.39 23.93
C PHE A 454 -7.36 -8.64 23.45
N PRO A 455 -7.99 -9.48 22.61
CA PRO A 455 -7.35 -10.63 21.99
C PRO A 455 -6.26 -10.19 21.00
N ASP A 456 -5.44 -11.14 20.55
CA ASP A 456 -4.48 -10.92 19.46
C ASP A 456 -5.20 -10.55 18.15
N GLY A 457 -4.56 -9.70 17.35
CA GLY A 457 -5.03 -9.30 16.02
C GLY A 457 -4.75 -10.35 14.94
N ARG A 458 -4.54 -11.62 15.31
CA ARG A 458 -4.18 -12.70 14.40
C ARG A 458 -5.43 -13.13 13.59
N PRO A 459 -5.36 -13.14 12.24
CA PRO A 459 -6.45 -13.69 11.44
C PRO A 459 -6.58 -15.21 11.66
N ALA A 460 -7.81 -15.72 11.63
CA ALA A 460 -8.06 -17.16 11.75
C ALA A 460 -7.37 -17.93 10.61
N GLY A 461 -6.83 -19.11 10.92
CA GLY A 461 -6.16 -19.98 9.94
C GLY A 461 -4.70 -19.67 9.66
N ARG A 462 -4.14 -18.58 10.19
CA ARG A 462 -2.70 -18.29 10.09
C ARG A 462 -1.94 -18.70 11.35
N SER A 463 -0.85 -19.42 11.16
CA SER A 463 0.09 -19.80 12.21
C SER A 463 1.24 -18.80 12.39
N GLU A 464 1.36 -17.80 11.51
CA GLU A 464 2.45 -16.83 11.55
C GLU A 464 2.28 -15.80 12.66
N ASP A 465 3.32 -15.68 13.47
CA ASP A 465 3.42 -14.70 14.56
C ASP A 465 4.15 -13.43 14.17
N ARG A 466 4.67 -13.37 12.96
CA ARG A 466 5.35 -12.20 12.44
C ARG A 466 4.35 -11.06 12.24
N VAL A 467 4.71 -9.88 12.73
CA VAL A 467 3.99 -8.63 12.52
C VAL A 467 4.92 -7.62 11.88
N VAL A 468 4.38 -6.83 10.95
CA VAL A 468 5.11 -5.71 10.34
C VAL A 468 4.22 -4.48 10.40
N PHE A 469 4.65 -3.51 11.18
CA PHE A 469 4.00 -2.21 11.31
C PHE A 469 4.87 -1.12 10.71
N GLY A 470 4.25 0.00 10.34
CA GLY A 470 5.00 1.16 9.92
C GLY A 470 4.25 2.46 10.06
N VAL A 471 5.00 3.55 9.97
CA VAL A 471 4.45 4.90 9.96
C VAL A 471 5.18 5.77 8.94
N LEU A 472 4.39 6.49 8.14
CA LEU A 472 4.88 7.55 7.27
C LEU A 472 4.77 8.88 8.01
N VAL A 473 5.89 9.55 8.24
CA VAL A 473 5.97 10.84 8.92
C VAL A 473 6.52 11.89 7.95
N LYS A 474 5.71 12.89 7.60
CA LYS A 474 6.13 13.96 6.68
C LYS A 474 6.97 15.05 7.33
N GLN A 475 6.86 15.20 8.65
CA GLN A 475 7.63 16.18 9.41
C GLN A 475 8.98 15.62 9.87
N PRO A 476 10.04 16.45 9.96
CA PRO A 476 11.31 16.03 10.55
C PRO A 476 11.15 15.54 11.98
N TRP A 477 11.89 14.50 12.33
CA TRP A 477 11.91 13.94 13.68
C TRP A 477 12.46 14.95 14.69
N ARG A 478 11.86 14.98 15.87
CA ARG A 478 12.29 15.81 17.00
C ARG A 478 11.93 15.16 18.33
N THR A 479 12.65 15.52 19.37
CA THR A 479 12.31 15.11 20.74
C THR A 479 11.00 15.75 21.17
N ALA A 480 10.04 14.93 21.57
CA ALA A 480 8.74 15.34 22.07
C ALA A 480 8.82 15.55 23.59
N HIS A 481 8.68 16.81 24.03
CA HIS A 481 8.70 17.15 25.45
C HIS A 481 7.29 17.28 26.05
N ARG A 482 6.41 18.02 25.36
CA ARG A 482 5.03 18.27 25.80
C ARG A 482 4.00 18.06 24.70
N GLU A 483 4.44 18.07 23.45
CA GLU A 483 3.58 17.99 22.28
C GLU A 483 4.11 16.93 21.33
N CYS A 484 3.20 16.17 20.75
CA CYS A 484 3.49 15.26 19.65
C CYS A 484 3.76 16.07 18.37
N PHE A 485 4.42 15.45 17.39
CA PHE A 485 4.68 16.01 16.07
C PHE A 485 4.10 15.11 14.98
N GLY A 486 4.03 15.63 13.76
CA GLY A 486 3.28 15.04 12.67
C GLY A 486 2.11 15.92 12.25
N ASP A 487 1.44 15.49 11.19
CA ASP A 487 0.30 16.17 10.59
C ASP A 487 -0.78 15.15 10.15
N THR A 488 -1.85 15.65 9.53
CA THR A 488 -2.96 14.85 9.00
C THR A 488 -2.55 13.92 7.85
N ASP A 489 -1.35 14.10 7.30
CA ASP A 489 -0.80 13.24 6.27
C ASP A 489 0.06 12.10 6.86
N THR A 490 0.20 12.05 8.18
CA THR A 490 0.82 10.92 8.89
C THR A 490 -0.04 9.68 8.70
N LEU A 491 0.57 8.57 8.28
CA LEU A 491 -0.14 7.31 8.06
C LEU A 491 0.47 6.25 8.96
N LEU A 492 -0.34 5.65 9.82
CA LEU A 492 0.00 4.43 10.54
C LEU A 492 -0.56 3.26 9.74
N PHE A 493 0.19 2.17 9.60
CA PHE A 493 -0.26 1.03 8.82
C PHE A 493 0.34 -0.28 9.36
N GLN A 494 -0.33 -1.37 9.01
CA GLN A 494 0.12 -2.74 9.21
C GLN A 494 0.26 -3.38 7.84
N LEU A 495 1.40 -4.03 7.58
CA LEU A 495 1.64 -4.73 6.32
C LEU A 495 1.42 -6.23 6.44
N SER A 496 1.69 -6.81 7.62
CA SER A 496 1.59 -8.25 7.89
C SER A 496 1.16 -8.48 9.35
N PRO A 497 0.37 -9.54 9.65
CA PRO A 497 -0.20 -10.54 8.73
C PRO A 497 -1.51 -10.10 8.05
N VAL A 498 -1.96 -8.87 8.29
CA VAL A 498 -3.15 -8.30 7.65
C VAL A 498 -2.81 -6.88 7.21
N HIS A 499 -3.00 -6.60 5.93
CA HIS A 499 -2.77 -5.26 5.38
C HIS A 499 -3.85 -4.27 5.86
N ASP A 500 -3.44 -3.21 6.53
CA ASP A 500 -4.37 -2.22 7.07
C ASP A 500 -3.77 -0.82 7.13
N VAL A 501 -4.57 0.21 6.87
CA VAL A 501 -4.12 1.60 6.81
C VAL A 501 -4.99 2.48 7.70
N PHE A 502 -4.37 3.09 8.70
CA PHE A 502 -4.99 3.94 9.70
C PHE A 502 -4.65 5.40 9.41
N ARG A 503 -5.62 6.15 8.87
CA ARG A 503 -5.44 7.55 8.49
C ARG A 503 -5.45 8.46 9.70
N ALA A 504 -4.58 9.46 9.73
CA ALA A 504 -4.56 10.47 10.78
C ALA A 504 -5.88 11.28 10.80
N SER A 505 -6.37 11.51 12.01
CA SER A 505 -7.51 12.38 12.30
C SER A 505 -7.05 13.83 12.45
N SER A 506 -7.87 14.79 12.01
CA SER A 506 -7.61 16.22 12.26
C SER A 506 -8.01 16.67 13.68
N VAL A 507 -8.76 15.84 14.41
CA VAL A 507 -9.33 16.17 15.72
C VAL A 507 -8.30 16.01 16.84
N ASN A 508 -7.51 14.93 16.81
CA ASN A 508 -6.51 14.64 17.82
C ASN A 508 -5.11 14.64 17.19
N ARG A 509 -4.23 15.49 17.73
CA ARG A 509 -2.88 15.73 17.20
C ARG A 509 -1.79 14.90 17.87
N ASN A 510 -2.18 13.85 18.59
CA ASN A 510 -1.27 12.92 19.24
C ASN A 510 -0.65 11.93 18.24
N TYR A 511 -0.04 12.44 17.16
CA TYR A 511 0.44 11.62 16.04
C TYR A 511 1.70 10.83 16.40
N VAL A 512 2.84 11.50 16.61
CA VAL A 512 4.13 10.85 16.89
C VAL A 512 4.84 11.53 18.06
N SER A 513 5.45 10.72 18.92
CA SER A 513 6.26 11.14 20.04
C SER A 513 7.55 10.33 20.09
N PHE A 514 8.68 11.03 20.19
CA PHE A 514 9.98 10.45 20.46
C PHE A 514 10.49 11.02 21.77
N ALA A 515 10.60 10.20 22.81
CA ALA A 515 10.91 10.69 24.15
C ALA A 515 12.05 9.90 24.81
N LYS A 516 12.97 10.61 25.47
CA LYS A 516 14.13 10.02 26.17
C LYS A 516 14.02 10.23 27.68
N ALA A 517 14.64 9.33 28.43
CA ALA A 517 14.83 9.53 29.87
C ALA A 517 15.74 10.76 30.11
N PRO A 518 15.51 11.56 31.18
CA PRO A 518 14.47 11.45 32.20
C PRO A 518 13.18 12.23 31.86
N ALA A 519 13.03 12.75 30.65
CA ALA A 519 11.93 13.65 30.28
C ALA A 519 10.56 12.96 30.27
N ALA A 520 10.53 11.66 29.98
CA ALA A 520 9.32 10.84 29.99
C ALA A 520 9.44 9.72 31.03
N ALA A 521 8.34 9.40 31.71
CA ALA A 521 8.25 8.21 32.57
C ALA A 521 8.52 6.92 31.78
N PHE A 522 8.05 6.88 30.53
CA PHE A 522 8.27 5.76 29.61
C PHE A 522 8.91 6.23 28.30
N PRO A 523 10.25 6.22 28.22
CA PRO A 523 10.94 6.60 26.98
C PRO A 523 10.67 5.59 25.85
N GLY A 524 10.92 6.01 24.62
CA GLY A 524 10.71 5.23 23.41
C GLY A 524 10.03 6.04 22.29
N ILE A 525 9.51 5.32 21.31
CA ILE A 525 8.72 5.87 20.20
C ILE A 525 7.26 5.51 20.44
N ALA A 526 6.38 6.51 20.44
CA ALA A 526 4.95 6.30 20.59
C ALA A 526 4.18 7.02 19.48
N ILE A 527 3.30 6.29 18.82
CA ILE A 527 2.47 6.76 17.70
C ILE A 527 1.01 6.59 18.13
N GLY A 528 0.21 7.64 18.03
CA GLY A 528 -1.20 7.61 18.44
C GLY A 528 -1.43 7.75 19.95
N CYS A 529 -0.38 7.91 20.74
CA CYS A 529 -0.45 8.03 22.20
C CYS A 529 -0.43 9.51 22.66
N PRO A 530 -1.08 9.82 23.79
CA PRO A 530 -0.93 11.13 24.44
C PRO A 530 0.54 11.49 24.70
N PRO A 531 0.87 12.80 24.74
CA PRO A 531 2.24 13.24 24.93
C PRO A 531 2.82 12.72 26.25
N PRO A 532 4.15 12.48 26.31
CA PRO A 532 4.81 11.90 27.45
C PRO A 532 4.59 12.77 28.69
N GLN A 533 4.12 12.15 29.77
CA GLN A 533 4.04 12.81 31.07
C GLN A 533 5.43 12.81 31.73
N SER A 534 5.77 13.90 32.41
CA SER A 534 7.04 13.98 33.12
C SER A 534 7.08 12.92 34.23
N ALA A 535 8.24 12.29 34.43
CA ALA A 535 8.44 11.29 35.48
C ALA A 535 8.04 11.83 36.87
N THR A 536 8.26 13.12 37.12
CA THR A 536 7.88 13.84 38.33
C THR A 536 6.37 14.05 38.51
N ALA A 537 5.60 14.19 37.43
CA ALA A 537 4.14 14.34 37.50
C ALA A 537 3.43 13.00 37.71
N SER A 538 4.04 11.90 37.29
CA SER A 538 3.51 10.54 37.50
C SER A 538 3.54 10.11 38.97
N ALA A 539 4.52 10.59 39.74
CA ALA A 539 4.68 10.27 41.16
C ALA A 539 3.64 10.94 42.09
N SER A 540 2.88 11.92 41.59
CA SER A 540 1.92 12.69 42.38
C SER A 540 0.51 12.08 42.43
N ARG A 541 0.22 11.03 41.63
CA ARG A 541 -1.11 10.39 41.61
C ARG A 541 -1.09 9.15 42.49
N HIS A 542 -1.81 9.19 43.61
CA HIS A 542 -1.89 8.11 44.62
C HIS A 542 -2.69 6.87 44.17
N SER A 543 -2.54 6.43 42.93
CA SER A 543 -3.11 5.17 42.42
C SER A 543 -1.97 4.37 41.81
N GLY A 544 -1.83 3.10 42.21
CA GLY A 544 -0.67 2.26 41.93
C GLY A 544 -0.27 2.19 40.45
N SER A 545 1.03 2.04 40.23
CA SER A 545 1.73 1.94 38.93
C SER A 545 1.33 3.01 37.90
N SER A 546 2.23 3.95 37.60
CA SER A 546 2.00 4.90 36.50
C SER A 546 2.02 4.13 35.18
N LEU A 547 0.94 3.51 34.73
CA LEU A 547 0.92 2.74 33.47
C LEU A 547 1.04 3.66 32.25
N ARG A 548 1.54 3.13 31.14
CA ARG A 548 1.58 3.82 29.85
C ARG A 548 0.17 4.09 29.34
N SER A 549 -0.11 5.33 28.95
CA SER A 549 -1.37 5.69 28.31
C SER A 549 -1.33 5.36 26.81
N LEU A 550 -2.15 4.40 26.40
CA LEU A 550 -2.31 3.99 25.01
C LEU A 550 -3.48 4.73 24.36
N GLY A 551 -3.35 5.07 23.08
CA GLY A 551 -4.46 5.64 22.30
C GLY A 551 -5.31 4.54 21.65
N PRO A 552 -6.51 4.87 21.14
CA PRO A 552 -7.40 3.88 20.54
C PRO A 552 -6.74 3.10 19.40
N VAL A 553 -6.09 3.81 18.48
CA VAL A 553 -5.20 3.20 17.48
C VAL A 553 -3.80 3.72 17.74
N SER A 554 -2.92 2.88 18.27
CA SER A 554 -1.58 3.28 18.68
C SER A 554 -0.53 2.19 18.49
N LEU A 555 0.70 2.61 18.21
CA LEU A 555 1.89 1.78 18.12
C LEU A 555 2.96 2.35 19.06
N VAL A 556 3.48 1.54 19.96
CA VAL A 556 4.54 1.93 20.88
C VAL A 556 5.70 0.97 20.76
N VAL A 557 6.91 1.50 20.68
CA VAL A 557 8.17 0.77 20.82
C VAL A 557 8.93 1.36 22.00
N ASP A 558 9.45 0.50 22.86
CA ASP A 558 10.18 0.89 24.05
C ASP A 558 11.54 1.55 23.72
N SER A 559 12.27 2.03 24.74
CA SER A 559 13.56 2.72 24.51
C SER A 559 14.72 1.81 24.16
N SER A 560 14.61 0.50 24.45
CA SER A 560 15.61 -0.49 24.04
C SER A 560 15.37 -0.98 22.60
N PHE A 561 14.21 -0.68 22.02
CA PHE A 561 13.76 -1.25 20.75
C PHE A 561 13.71 -2.78 20.75
N GLU A 562 13.41 -3.38 21.91
CA GLU A 562 13.26 -4.83 22.07
C GLU A 562 11.78 -5.24 22.07
N TYR A 563 10.89 -4.36 22.54
CA TYR A 563 9.47 -4.71 22.69
C TYR A 563 8.55 -3.61 22.17
N GLY A 564 7.44 -4.05 21.59
CA GLY A 564 6.41 -3.19 21.06
C GLY A 564 5.00 -3.65 21.40
N VAL A 565 4.07 -2.70 21.36
CA VAL A 565 2.64 -2.97 21.47
C VAL A 565 1.89 -2.15 20.43
N PHE A 566 1.02 -2.84 19.68
CA PHE A 566 0.01 -2.24 18.84
C PHE A 566 -1.36 -2.43 19.48
N THR A 567 -2.13 -1.35 19.62
CA THR A 567 -3.48 -1.39 20.17
C THR A 567 -4.46 -0.85 19.15
N HIS A 568 -5.53 -1.60 18.93
CA HIS A 568 -6.67 -1.20 18.13
C HIS A 568 -7.94 -1.39 18.97
N ASP A 569 -8.42 -0.29 19.51
CA ASP A 569 -9.66 -0.14 20.25
C ASP A 569 -10.67 0.56 19.33
N TYR A 570 -11.48 -0.25 18.67
CA TYR A 570 -12.52 0.18 17.75
C TYR A 570 -13.73 0.75 18.49
N THR A 571 -14.01 0.27 19.70
CA THR A 571 -15.18 0.67 20.50
C THR A 571 -15.04 2.08 21.11
N SER A 572 -13.85 2.49 21.51
CA SER A 572 -13.57 3.77 22.18
C SER A 572 -13.73 5.03 21.32
N ARG A 573 -14.13 4.91 20.05
CA ARG A 573 -14.39 5.99 19.06
C ARG A 573 -13.58 7.28 19.26
N GLY A 574 -12.54 7.48 18.47
CA GLY A 574 -11.72 8.69 18.47
C GLY A 574 -10.24 8.38 18.38
N GLY A 575 -9.38 9.35 18.71
CA GLY A 575 -7.92 9.17 18.67
C GLY A 575 -7.25 9.88 17.50
N ALA A 576 -5.91 9.79 17.46
CA ALA A 576 -5.10 10.45 16.44
C ALA A 576 -5.16 9.75 15.08
N PHE A 577 -5.57 8.47 15.04
CA PHE A 577 -5.77 7.69 13.83
C PHE A 577 -7.16 7.07 13.82
N ALA A 578 -7.76 6.93 12.64
CA ALA A 578 -9.03 6.25 12.46
C ALA A 578 -8.88 4.73 12.66
N GLY A 579 -9.95 4.08 13.16
CA GLY A 579 -10.02 2.62 13.27
C GLY A 579 -10.02 1.92 11.91
N SER A 580 -9.73 0.62 11.94
CA SER A 580 -9.64 -0.24 10.76
C SER A 580 -10.91 -0.19 9.93
N ALA A 581 -10.74 -0.02 8.62
CA ALA A 581 -11.83 -0.15 7.68
C ALA A 581 -12.27 -1.61 7.54
N ALA A 582 -11.40 -2.59 7.80
CA ALA A 582 -11.61 -4.03 7.63
C ALA A 582 -12.01 -4.75 8.93
N ARG A 583 -11.19 -4.61 9.98
CA ARG A 583 -11.28 -5.30 11.28
C ARG A 583 -11.98 -4.42 12.31
N ARG A 584 -13.31 -4.46 12.32
CA ARG A 584 -14.18 -3.62 13.17
C ARG A 584 -14.36 -4.18 14.59
N HIS A 585 -13.29 -4.67 15.20
CA HIS A 585 -13.27 -5.22 16.55
C HIS A 585 -12.00 -4.81 17.28
N ASP A 586 -12.00 -4.99 18.60
CA ASP A 586 -10.89 -4.62 19.45
C ASP A 586 -9.82 -5.73 19.45
N PHE A 587 -8.55 -5.36 19.27
CA PHE A 587 -7.43 -6.28 19.35
C PHE A 587 -6.14 -5.58 19.84
N GLN A 588 -5.22 -6.35 20.41
CA GLN A 588 -3.93 -5.87 20.87
C GLN A 588 -2.84 -6.90 20.59
N ASP A 589 -1.84 -6.48 19.81
CA ASP A 589 -0.66 -7.26 19.50
C ASP A 589 0.50 -6.76 20.38
N ARG A 590 0.99 -7.60 21.29
CA ARG A 590 2.27 -7.40 21.99
C ARG A 590 3.32 -8.24 21.30
N PHE A 591 4.48 -7.68 21.00
CA PHE A 591 5.49 -8.35 20.18
C PHE A 591 6.91 -7.99 20.61
N GLN A 592 7.81 -8.94 20.42
CA GLN A 592 9.25 -8.72 20.45
C GLN A 592 9.69 -8.13 19.11
N VAL A 593 10.48 -7.07 19.13
CA VAL A 593 11.01 -6.42 17.93
C VAL A 593 12.17 -7.25 17.40
N ASP A 594 12.06 -7.66 16.14
CA ASP A 594 13.13 -8.36 15.42
C ASP A 594 14.05 -7.37 14.72
N ASP A 595 13.48 -6.33 14.10
CA ASP A 595 14.23 -5.26 13.46
C ASP A 595 13.41 -3.96 13.36
N ILE A 596 14.13 -2.84 13.18
CA ILE A 596 13.58 -1.50 13.02
C ILE A 596 14.36 -0.75 11.94
N GLU A 597 13.64 -0.19 10.97
CA GLU A 597 14.23 0.54 9.85
C GLU A 597 13.59 1.91 9.67
N VAL A 598 14.40 2.91 9.32
CA VAL A 598 13.91 4.21 8.90
C VAL A 598 14.45 4.52 7.52
N TRP A 599 13.53 4.77 6.60
CA TRP A 599 13.81 5.14 5.23
C TRP A 599 13.45 6.60 4.98
N GLY A 600 14.37 7.35 4.41
CA GLY A 600 14.13 8.72 3.96
C GLY A 600 13.46 8.71 2.59
N CYS A 601 12.30 9.34 2.47
CA CYS A 601 11.64 9.60 1.19
C CYS A 601 12.20 10.92 0.63
N GLY A 602 12.97 10.86 -0.45
CA GLY A 602 13.57 12.05 -1.05
C GLY A 602 14.40 11.70 -2.27
N GLY A 603 14.40 12.56 -3.28
CA GLY A 603 15.21 12.35 -4.47
C GLY A 603 16.71 12.53 -4.22
N ASP A 604 17.48 12.57 -5.30
CA ASP A 604 18.93 12.78 -5.24
C ASP A 604 19.32 14.14 -4.66
N ASP A 605 18.42 15.13 -4.72
CA ASP A 605 18.67 16.49 -4.26
C ASP A 605 18.59 16.59 -2.73
N GLU A 606 17.57 16.01 -2.09
CA GLU A 606 17.48 15.95 -0.62
C GLU A 606 18.65 15.18 -0.02
N ALA A 607 19.07 14.10 -0.69
CA ALA A 607 20.22 13.31 -0.29
C ALA A 607 21.55 14.04 -0.48
N ARG A 608 21.71 14.81 -1.56
CA ARG A 608 22.89 15.66 -1.76
C ARG A 608 22.99 16.71 -0.67
N GLN A 609 21.88 17.39 -0.38
CA GLN A 609 21.82 18.38 0.69
C GLN A 609 22.11 17.76 2.07
N GLN A 610 21.68 16.51 2.32
CA GLN A 610 22.05 15.80 3.53
C GLN A 610 23.55 15.53 3.59
N ARG A 611 24.15 14.99 2.53
CA ARG A 611 25.59 14.70 2.48
C ARG A 611 26.44 15.95 2.69
N GLU A 612 26.12 17.04 1.98
CA GLU A 612 26.81 18.31 2.12
C GLU A 612 26.74 18.85 3.56
N ARG A 613 25.59 18.70 4.22
CA ARG A 613 25.42 19.08 5.62
C ARG A 613 26.18 18.17 6.58
N TRP A 614 26.13 16.85 6.38
CA TRP A 614 26.91 15.92 7.20
C TRP A 614 28.41 16.13 7.05
N GLU A 615 28.90 16.38 5.84
CA GLU A 615 30.29 16.74 5.61
C GLU A 615 30.65 18.06 6.26
N TRP A 616 29.74 19.04 6.25
CA TRP A 616 29.92 20.31 6.97
C TRP A 616 29.97 20.10 8.49
N GLU A 617 29.03 19.34 9.07
CA GLU A 617 28.98 19.01 10.49
C GLU A 617 30.19 18.18 10.92
N HIS A 618 30.63 17.21 10.12
CA HIS A 618 31.82 16.42 10.39
C HIS A 618 33.07 17.30 10.37
N ARG A 619 33.20 18.18 9.37
CA ARG A 619 34.30 19.13 9.27
C ARG A 619 34.30 20.14 10.42
N GLU A 620 33.12 20.59 10.85
CA GLU A 620 32.97 21.47 11.99
C GLU A 620 33.26 20.74 13.32
N ALA A 621 32.83 19.49 13.47
CA ALA A 621 33.12 18.65 14.63
C ALA A 621 34.60 18.29 14.72
N GLU A 622 35.26 18.00 13.60
CA GLU A 622 36.71 17.82 13.52
C GLU A 622 37.45 19.13 13.83
N ALA A 623 36.96 20.28 13.36
CA ALA A 623 37.51 21.58 13.74
C ALA A 623 37.38 21.83 15.25
N ARG A 624 36.22 21.53 15.85
CA ARG A 624 36.01 21.60 17.31
C ARG A 624 36.91 20.62 18.08
N ARG A 625 37.10 19.39 17.58
CA ARG A 625 38.05 18.41 18.16
C ARG A 625 39.49 18.88 18.05
N ARG A 626 39.87 19.47 16.91
CA ARG A 626 41.22 19.98 16.65
C ARG A 626 41.56 21.19 17.50
N VAL A 627 40.58 22.05 17.80
CA VAL A 627 40.73 23.15 18.77
C VAL A 627 40.95 22.63 20.19
N ASN A 628 40.29 21.52 20.57
CA ASN A 628 40.45 20.91 21.90
C ASN A 628 41.68 19.99 22.05
N LEU A 629 42.33 19.60 20.94
CA LEU A 629 43.58 18.83 20.92
C LEU A 629 44.83 19.71 20.76
N GLY A 630 44.65 21.04 20.73
CA GLY A 630 45.69 22.02 20.39
C GLY A 630 46.30 22.83 21.54
N THR A 631 45.90 22.63 22.80
CA THR A 631 46.49 23.33 23.97
C THR A 631 47.52 22.47 24.70
N GLY A 632 48.39 21.80 23.95
CA GLY A 632 49.65 21.24 24.46
C GLY A 632 50.81 22.23 24.33
N ASP A 633 50.53 23.53 24.48
CA ASP A 633 51.50 24.59 24.22
C ASP A 633 52.35 24.83 25.47
N ARG A 634 53.45 24.05 25.58
CA ARG A 634 54.39 24.10 26.72
C ARG A 634 54.95 25.50 26.97
N GLU A 635 54.89 26.38 25.98
CA GLU A 635 55.36 27.76 26.05
C GLU A 635 54.33 28.69 26.71
N ALA A 636 53.03 28.48 26.47
CA ALA A 636 51.95 29.19 27.15
C ALA A 636 51.83 28.78 28.63
N ASP A 637 52.00 27.48 28.93
CA ASP A 637 52.07 26.98 30.31
C ASP A 637 53.33 27.50 31.05
N ARG A 638 54.45 27.66 30.34
CA ARG A 638 55.68 28.24 30.91
C ARG A 638 55.52 29.73 31.21
N ALA A 639 54.88 30.49 30.33
CA ALA A 639 54.59 31.91 30.55
C ALA A 639 53.61 32.14 31.72
N LEU A 640 52.63 31.25 31.91
CA LEU A 640 51.74 31.27 33.07
C LEU A 640 52.44 30.89 34.38
N LEU A 641 53.34 29.90 34.37
CA LEU A 641 54.18 29.53 35.52
C LEU A 641 55.21 30.60 35.89
N GLU A 642 55.68 31.37 34.92
CA GLU A 642 56.59 32.51 35.11
C GLU A 642 55.85 33.73 35.68
N MET A 643 54.63 34.02 35.22
CA MET A 643 53.77 35.06 35.82
C MET A 643 53.19 34.68 37.20
N ALA A 644 53.00 33.39 37.47
CA ALA A 644 52.57 32.88 38.77
C ALA A 644 53.74 32.72 39.78
N GLY A 645 54.97 33.09 39.39
CA GLY A 645 56.14 33.14 40.29
C GLY A 645 56.73 31.77 40.68
N LEU A 646 56.33 30.69 40.00
CA LEU A 646 56.74 29.32 40.34
C LEU A 646 58.01 28.86 39.63
N VAL A 647 58.43 29.55 38.55
CA VAL A 647 59.64 29.19 37.80
C VAL A 647 60.44 30.45 37.48
N GLY A 648 61.33 30.85 38.41
CA GLY A 648 62.22 32.00 38.17
C GLY A 648 63.04 32.45 39.37
N ASN A 649 63.97 31.62 39.87
CA ASN A 649 65.30 32.11 40.29
C ASN A 649 66.21 30.96 40.74
N ASN A 650 67.09 30.52 39.85
CA ASN A 650 68.32 29.83 40.21
C ASN A 650 69.49 30.74 39.81
N ARG A 651 69.77 31.76 40.62
CA ARG A 651 71.05 32.50 40.61
C ARG A 651 71.79 32.20 41.91
N SER A 652 72.76 31.30 41.73
CA SER A 652 73.83 30.85 42.60
C SER A 652 74.72 31.97 43.15
N GLY A 653 75.17 31.80 44.41
CA GLY A 653 76.42 32.32 45.02
C GLY A 653 76.43 33.82 45.37
N GLY A 654 76.93 34.32 46.49
CA GLY A 654 77.84 33.78 47.49
C GLY A 654 78.91 34.84 47.86
N SER A 655 78.93 35.23 49.14
CA SER A 655 80.06 35.77 49.93
C SER A 655 80.50 37.25 49.86
N MET A 656 80.89 37.68 51.07
CA MET A 656 81.86 38.71 51.51
C MET A 656 81.38 40.08 52.03
N ASN A 657 81.71 40.23 53.32
CA ASN A 657 81.79 41.38 54.24
C ASN A 657 80.53 41.89 54.92
#